data_AF-A0AAP0MNV6-F1
#
_entry.id   AF-A0AAP0MNV6-F1
#
_cell.length_a   1.000
_cell.length_b   1.000
_cell.length_c   1.000
_cell.angle_alpha   90.00
_cell.angle_beta   90.00
_cell.angle_gamma   90.00
#
_symmetry.space_group_name_H-M   'P 1'
#
loop_
_entity.id
_entity.type
_entity.pdbx_description
1 polymer ?
#
loop_
_entity_poly.entity_id
_entity_poly.type
_entity_poly.pdbx_seq_one_letter_code
_entity_poly.pdbx_strand_id
1 'polypeptide(L)'
;MDSLALFCTGALLAGGLYWFVCVLGPAEQKGKRAVNLSGGSISAGEVEDNYKEYWKFFKRPKETTKEKVPDFVDTFYNLVTDIYEWGWGQSFHFSPSIPGKSHRDATRLHEEMAVHLIDVKAGDCILDVGCGVGGPMRAIAAHSRANVVGITINEYQVNRARLHNKKAGLDSLCEVVCGNFLKMPFEDNHFDGAYSIEATCHAPKLEDVYAEVFRVLKPGSLYVSYEWVTTDKYEAENKEHVDIIQGIERGDALPGLRSYAEITEIAKRVGFEVVKEKDLAKPPAQPWWTRLKMGRVAYWRNHILVTILAALGIAPKGTVGVHDMLFKTADYLTRGEFYELDSIMGHCYSSYVSALLPSHPWKHSSSIQSNANSISEAWSRCGWILALHSMAVVTNFILKLPLSLSASPKFTPLRSPHSLFSPPIFAKPQSLTKPKTSRTQLLITKATAAPGTKNAPRDERVKKVHSIEEFDEALRLAKNKLVVVEFAASRSLDSSKIYPFMVDLSRQCNDVEFILVMGDESEKTKELCEREKIKKVPHFSFYKSMEKIHEEEGIGPDQLMGDVLYYGDSHSAVVQLHSKEDVEKLIDDHKVDQKLIVLDVGLKHCGPCVKVYPTVIKLSRQMAGTVVFARMNGDENDSCMQFLRDMNVVEVPTFLFIRDGQIRGRYVGSGKGELIGEILRYQGVRVTY
;
A
#
# COMPACT_ATOMS: atom_id res chain seq x y z
N MET A 1 -53.42 -4.26 -6.66
CA MET A 1 -52.30 -4.02 -5.73
C MET A 1 -51.17 -3.46 -6.54
N ASP A 2 -50.91 -2.17 -6.30
CA ASP A 2 -50.48 -1.21 -7.30
C ASP A 2 -49.00 -1.27 -7.65
N SER A 3 -48.68 -1.08 -8.93
CA SER A 3 -47.35 -0.72 -9.41
C SER A 3 -46.78 0.49 -8.64
N LEU A 4 -47.64 1.37 -8.13
CA LEU A 4 -47.28 2.47 -7.24
C LEU A 4 -46.76 1.98 -5.88
N ALA A 5 -47.39 0.96 -5.29
CA ALA A 5 -46.91 0.37 -4.04
C ALA A 5 -45.58 -0.35 -4.24
N LEU A 6 -45.38 -1.03 -5.37
CA LEU A 6 -44.11 -1.66 -5.72
C LEU A 6 -43.00 -0.63 -5.95
N PHE A 7 -43.30 0.46 -6.67
CA PHE A 7 -42.38 1.56 -6.91
C PHE A 7 -42.02 2.31 -5.62
N CYS A 8 -43.00 2.65 -4.79
CA CYS A 8 -42.78 3.31 -3.50
C CYS A 8 -41.99 2.42 -2.55
N THR A 9 -42.25 1.10 -2.52
CA THR A 9 -41.47 0.14 -1.72
C THR A 9 -40.03 0.04 -2.25
N GLY A 10 -39.85 -0.07 -3.57
CA GLY A 10 -38.53 -0.08 -4.20
C GLY A 10 -37.74 1.21 -3.96
N ALA A 11 -38.39 2.37 -4.03
CA ALA A 11 -37.78 3.67 -3.76
C ALA A 11 -37.46 3.87 -2.27
N LEU A 12 -38.29 3.37 -1.35
CA LEU A 12 -38.00 3.36 0.09
C LEU A 12 -36.85 2.42 0.44
N LEU A 13 -36.78 1.24 -0.19
CA LEU A 13 -35.68 0.31 -0.01
C LEU A 13 -34.38 0.86 -0.60
N ALA A 14 -34.42 1.43 -1.81
CA ALA A 14 -33.26 2.04 -2.45
C ALA A 14 -32.80 3.31 -1.71
N GLY A 15 -33.74 4.16 -1.26
CA GLY A 15 -33.46 5.34 -0.46
C GLY A 15 -32.95 5.00 0.93
N GLY A 16 -33.50 3.96 1.57
CA GLY A 16 -33.03 3.41 2.84
C GLY A 16 -31.64 2.80 2.72
N LEU A 17 -31.38 2.01 1.67
CA LEU A 17 -30.06 1.44 1.38
C LEU A 17 -29.05 2.55 1.06
N TYR A 18 -29.42 3.54 0.25
CA TYR A 18 -28.59 4.70 -0.04
C TYR A 18 -28.27 5.51 1.22
N TRP A 19 -29.27 5.79 2.06
CA TRP A 19 -29.07 6.47 3.33
C TRP A 19 -28.17 5.67 4.28
N PHE A 20 -28.37 4.36 4.35
CA PHE A 20 -27.61 3.43 5.20
C PHE A 20 -26.15 3.27 4.75
N VAL A 21 -25.89 3.21 3.44
CA VAL A 21 -24.55 3.03 2.86
C VAL A 21 -23.80 4.36 2.72
N CYS A 22 -24.48 5.43 2.31
CA CYS A 22 -23.84 6.69 1.93
C CYS A 22 -23.95 7.80 2.99
N VAL A 23 -25.01 7.83 3.81
CA VAL A 23 -25.28 8.94 4.76
C VAL A 23 -24.89 8.60 6.19
N LEU A 24 -25.05 7.34 6.62
CA LEU A 24 -24.58 6.88 7.93
C LEU A 24 -23.05 6.68 8.03
N GLY A 25 -22.33 6.91 6.93
CA GLY A 25 -20.92 7.34 6.85
C GLY A 25 -19.82 6.44 7.46
N PRO A 26 -18.60 6.48 6.90
CA PRO A 26 -17.43 5.74 7.41
C PRO A 26 -17.04 6.18 8.83
N ALA A 27 -16.40 5.28 9.57
CA ALA A 27 -15.97 5.49 10.96
C ALA A 27 -15.03 6.71 11.13
N GLU A 28 -14.34 7.17 10.09
CA GLU A 28 -13.72 8.49 10.03
C GLU A 28 -13.80 9.06 8.60
N GLN A 29 -14.18 10.33 8.46
CA GLN A 29 -14.19 11.04 7.18
C GLN A 29 -12.74 11.23 6.68
N LYS A 30 -12.22 10.25 5.92
CA LYS A 30 -11.14 10.37 4.89
C LYS A 30 -10.65 9.04 4.29
N GLY A 31 -11.22 7.89 4.67
CA GLY A 31 -10.86 6.57 4.11
C GLY A 31 -11.39 6.26 2.69
N LYS A 32 -11.06 5.09 2.15
CA LYS A 32 -11.68 4.53 0.92
C LYS A 32 -13.21 4.45 1.09
N ARG A 33 -14.00 4.51 0.02
CA ARG A 33 -15.46 4.25 0.12
C ARG A 33 -15.69 2.73 0.11
N ALA A 34 -16.76 2.24 0.76
CA ALA A 34 -17.10 0.81 0.77
C ALA A 34 -17.30 0.24 -0.65
N VAL A 35 -17.79 1.04 -1.59
CA VAL A 35 -17.92 0.68 -3.01
C VAL A 35 -16.59 0.61 -3.78
N ASN A 36 -15.49 1.08 -3.18
CA ASN A 36 -14.14 1.07 -3.75
C ASN A 36 -13.24 0.02 -3.08
N LEU A 37 -13.82 -0.95 -2.36
CA LEU A 37 -13.09 -2.09 -1.82
C LEU A 37 -12.81 -3.06 -2.97
N SER A 38 -11.56 -3.12 -3.43
CA SER A 38 -11.15 -4.00 -4.54
C SER A 38 -10.57 -5.33 -4.06
N GLY A 39 -10.38 -5.51 -2.75
CA GLY A 39 -9.68 -6.67 -2.19
C GLY A 39 -8.16 -6.51 -2.17
N GLY A 40 -7.67 -5.27 -2.18
CA GLY A 40 -6.24 -4.94 -2.29
C GLY A 40 -5.72 -5.12 -3.71
N SER A 41 -4.53 -5.70 -3.85
CA SER A 41 -3.90 -6.14 -5.13
C SER A 41 -4.34 -7.51 -5.60
N ILE A 42 -5.18 -8.19 -4.82
CA ILE A 42 -5.65 -9.52 -5.16
C ILE A 42 -6.82 -9.37 -6.15
N SER A 43 -6.80 -10.15 -7.24
CA SER A 43 -7.93 -10.15 -8.15
C SER A 43 -9.19 -10.65 -7.43
N ALA A 44 -10.37 -10.15 -7.80
CA ALA A 44 -11.60 -10.45 -7.07
C ALA A 44 -11.94 -11.96 -6.97
N GLY A 45 -11.39 -12.78 -7.87
CA GLY A 45 -11.52 -14.24 -7.86
C GLY A 45 -10.57 -14.97 -6.90
N GLU A 46 -9.46 -14.35 -6.50
CA GLU A 46 -8.38 -14.97 -5.71
C GLU A 46 -8.46 -14.64 -4.22
N VAL A 47 -9.30 -13.69 -3.79
CA VAL A 47 -9.40 -13.26 -2.39
C VAL A 47 -9.80 -14.41 -1.46
N GLU A 48 -10.71 -15.27 -1.90
CA GLU A 48 -11.15 -16.43 -1.12
C GLU A 48 -10.03 -17.45 -0.92
N ASP A 49 -9.21 -17.68 -1.94
CA ASP A 49 -8.12 -18.64 -1.89
C ASP A 49 -6.94 -18.13 -1.07
N ASN A 50 -6.60 -16.84 -1.20
CA ASN A 50 -5.60 -16.19 -0.33
C ASN A 50 -6.05 -16.17 1.14
N TYR A 51 -7.33 -15.92 1.41
CA TYR A 51 -7.88 -16.06 2.77
C TYR A 51 -7.73 -17.49 3.29
N LYS A 52 -8.06 -18.50 2.48
CA LYS A 52 -7.88 -19.91 2.87
C LYS A 52 -6.41 -20.25 3.11
N GLU A 53 -5.50 -19.76 2.28
CA GLU A 53 -4.05 -19.94 2.42
C GLU A 53 -3.53 -19.31 3.70
N TYR A 54 -3.93 -18.07 3.99
CA TYR A 54 -3.64 -17.39 5.25
C TYR A 54 -4.07 -18.23 6.47
N TRP A 55 -5.28 -18.81 6.44
CA TRP A 55 -5.76 -19.66 7.53
C TRP A 55 -5.11 -21.05 7.60
N LYS A 56 -4.52 -21.56 6.51
CA LYS A 56 -3.76 -22.82 6.54
C LYS A 56 -2.51 -22.67 7.40
N PHE A 57 -1.84 -21.51 7.35
CA PHE A 57 -0.65 -21.20 8.17
C PHE A 57 -0.90 -21.46 9.67
N PHE A 58 -1.98 -20.89 10.22
CA PHE A 58 -2.28 -21.00 11.65
C PHE A 58 -2.85 -22.36 12.08
N LYS A 59 -3.28 -23.18 11.14
CA LYS A 59 -3.65 -24.58 11.43
C LYS A 59 -2.42 -25.49 11.56
N ARG A 60 -1.26 -25.11 11.01
CA ARG A 60 -0.02 -25.90 11.02
C ARG A 60 1.25 -25.06 11.24
N PRO A 61 1.36 -24.30 12.36
CA PRO A 61 2.48 -23.37 12.57
C PRO A 61 3.85 -24.06 12.63
N LYS A 62 3.93 -25.33 13.08
CA LYS A 62 5.19 -26.08 13.21
C LYS A 62 5.83 -26.51 11.88
N GLU A 63 5.13 -26.39 10.76
CA GLU A 63 5.60 -26.78 9.42
C GLU A 63 6.17 -25.59 8.62
N THR A 64 6.10 -24.37 9.15
CA THR A 64 6.49 -23.16 8.41
C THR A 64 7.93 -22.75 8.73
N THR A 65 8.74 -22.58 7.69
CA THR A 65 10.15 -22.19 7.80
C THR A 65 10.28 -20.66 7.78
N LYS A 66 11.37 -20.13 8.35
CA LYS A 66 11.61 -18.68 8.48
C LYS A 66 11.57 -17.93 7.14
N GLU A 67 11.91 -18.63 6.06
CA GLU A 67 11.99 -18.10 4.70
C GLU A 67 10.60 -17.74 4.13
N LYS A 68 9.51 -18.33 4.65
CA LYS A 68 8.14 -18.11 4.15
C LYS A 68 7.39 -16.97 4.85
N VAL A 69 7.95 -16.41 5.93
CA VAL A 69 7.28 -15.35 6.70
C VAL A 69 7.08 -14.06 5.87
N PRO A 70 8.06 -13.58 5.07
CA PRO A 70 7.84 -12.41 4.22
C PRO A 70 6.68 -12.58 3.23
N ASP A 71 6.56 -13.75 2.60
CA ASP A 71 5.47 -14.05 1.66
C ASP A 71 4.11 -14.12 2.38
N PHE A 72 4.10 -14.66 3.60
CA PHE A 72 2.91 -14.71 4.43
C PHE A 72 2.42 -13.31 4.84
N VAL A 73 3.33 -12.43 5.24
CA VAL A 73 3.03 -11.03 5.58
C VAL A 73 2.57 -10.25 4.34
N ASP A 74 3.20 -10.47 3.18
CA ASP A 74 2.74 -9.89 1.90
C ASP A 74 1.31 -10.34 1.58
N THR A 75 1.00 -11.63 1.74
CA THR A 75 -0.34 -12.19 1.52
C THR A 75 -1.37 -11.57 2.47
N PHE A 76 -1.04 -11.40 3.75
CA PHE A 76 -1.92 -10.72 4.71
C PHE A 76 -2.22 -9.28 4.28
N TYR A 77 -1.20 -8.48 3.96
CA TYR A 77 -1.42 -7.09 3.59
C TYR A 77 -2.10 -6.91 2.23
N ASN A 78 -1.89 -7.83 1.29
CA ASN A 78 -2.67 -7.90 0.06
C ASN A 78 -4.17 -8.05 0.35
N LEU A 79 -4.54 -8.77 1.43
CA LEU A 79 -5.92 -9.03 1.83
C LEU A 79 -6.57 -7.88 2.61
N VAL A 80 -5.85 -7.25 3.54
CA VAL A 80 -6.44 -6.33 4.53
C VAL A 80 -6.28 -4.84 4.21
N THR A 81 -5.32 -4.45 3.36
CA THR A 81 -4.96 -3.02 3.15
C THR A 81 -6.16 -2.15 2.78
N ASP A 82 -7.06 -2.63 1.93
CA ASP A 82 -8.25 -1.86 1.52
C ASP A 82 -9.27 -1.66 2.66
N ILE A 83 -9.44 -2.68 3.49
CA ILE A 83 -10.33 -2.63 4.65
C ILE A 83 -9.73 -1.69 5.70
N TYR A 84 -8.41 -1.71 5.89
CA TYR A 84 -7.71 -0.74 6.72
C TYR A 84 -7.84 0.68 6.16
N GLU A 85 -7.66 0.90 4.85
CA GLU A 85 -7.87 2.22 4.25
C GLU A 85 -9.30 2.73 4.39
N TRP A 86 -10.29 1.83 4.40
CA TRP A 86 -11.69 2.18 4.61
C TRP A 86 -12.00 2.49 6.08
N GLY A 87 -11.51 1.66 7.00
CA GLY A 87 -11.85 1.75 8.42
C GLY A 87 -10.97 2.68 9.24
N TRP A 88 -9.68 2.76 8.94
CA TRP A 88 -8.63 3.39 9.75
C TRP A 88 -7.90 4.55 9.04
N GLY A 89 -8.19 4.78 7.76
CA GLY A 89 -7.56 5.86 7.00
C GLY A 89 -6.18 5.47 6.48
N GLN A 90 -5.17 6.33 6.62
CA GLN A 90 -3.86 6.10 5.96
C GLN A 90 -2.73 5.73 6.92
N SER A 91 -3.01 5.68 8.22
CA SER A 91 -2.06 5.36 9.28
C SER A 91 -2.56 4.13 10.03
N PHE A 92 -1.98 2.97 9.73
CA PHE A 92 -2.39 1.66 10.23
C PHE A 92 -1.64 1.28 11.51
N HIS A 93 -1.72 2.13 12.53
CA HIS A 93 -1.08 1.84 13.81
C HIS A 93 -1.88 2.44 14.97
N PHE A 94 -1.54 2.02 16.18
CA PHE A 94 -2.10 2.54 17.39
C PHE A 94 -1.38 3.82 17.85
N SER A 95 -2.09 4.61 18.63
CA SER A 95 -1.58 5.87 19.18
C SER A 95 -2.23 6.12 20.54
N PRO A 96 -1.54 6.77 21.49
CA PRO A 96 -2.10 7.00 22.80
C PRO A 96 -3.24 8.01 22.68
N SER A 97 -4.35 7.76 23.36
CA SER A 97 -5.44 8.73 23.44
C SER A 97 -4.99 9.95 24.25
N ILE A 98 -5.09 11.15 23.65
CA ILE A 98 -4.71 12.42 24.29
C ILE A 98 -5.99 13.21 24.65
N PRO A 99 -6.22 13.55 25.93
CA PRO A 99 -7.38 14.33 26.34
C PRO A 99 -7.53 15.64 25.55
N GLY A 100 -8.73 15.89 25.02
CA GLY A 100 -9.04 17.10 24.26
C GLY A 100 -8.49 17.14 22.83
N LYS A 101 -7.87 16.05 22.32
CA LYS A 101 -7.45 15.93 20.92
C LYS A 101 -8.35 14.96 20.17
N SER A 102 -8.53 15.22 18.87
CA SER A 102 -9.16 14.24 17.97
C SER A 102 -8.23 13.02 17.81
N HIS A 103 -8.80 11.87 17.43
CA HIS A 103 -8.01 10.67 17.19
C HIS A 103 -6.93 10.92 16.13
N ARG A 104 -7.31 11.50 14.99
CA ARG A 104 -6.38 11.94 13.94
C ARG A 104 -5.24 12.81 14.46
N ASP A 105 -5.52 13.77 15.35
CA ASP A 105 -4.48 14.63 15.91
C ASP A 105 -3.57 13.88 16.88
N ALA A 106 -4.12 12.97 17.68
CA ALA A 106 -3.33 12.13 18.58
C ALA A 106 -2.39 11.19 17.80
N THR A 107 -2.88 10.56 16.74
CA THR A 107 -2.07 9.74 15.83
C THR A 107 -0.97 10.56 15.17
N ARG A 108 -1.29 11.74 14.62
CA ARG A 108 -0.27 12.63 14.05
C ARG A 108 0.81 13.04 15.05
N LEU A 109 0.42 13.40 16.27
CA LEU A 109 1.38 13.76 17.33
C LEU A 109 2.25 12.58 17.76
N HIS A 110 1.71 11.37 17.72
CA HIS A 110 2.47 10.15 17.98
C HIS A 110 3.48 9.86 16.87
N GLU A 111 3.08 9.99 15.59
CA GLU A 111 3.98 9.87 14.43
C GLU A 111 5.11 10.92 14.51
N GLU A 112 4.78 12.18 14.77
CA GLU A 112 5.75 13.28 14.89
C GLU A 112 6.73 13.10 16.06
N MET A 113 6.32 12.38 17.12
CA MET A 113 7.19 12.10 18.26
C MET A 113 8.45 11.30 17.86
N ALA A 114 8.35 10.40 16.87
CA ALA A 114 9.50 9.61 16.42
C ALA A 114 10.64 10.51 15.95
N VAL A 115 10.35 11.49 15.09
CA VAL A 115 11.36 12.42 14.59
C VAL A 115 11.82 13.47 15.60
N HIS A 116 10.99 13.79 16.60
CA HIS A 116 11.43 14.58 17.73
C HIS A 116 12.46 13.85 18.60
N LEU A 117 12.32 12.53 18.77
CA LEU A 117 13.27 11.72 19.55
C LEU A 117 14.55 11.43 18.79
N ILE A 118 14.51 11.41 17.46
CA ILE A 118 15.67 11.32 16.58
C ILE A 118 16.38 12.70 16.43
N ASP A 119 15.72 13.80 16.82
CA ASP A 119 16.17 15.18 16.62
C ASP A 119 16.40 15.57 15.14
N VAL A 120 15.52 15.08 14.27
CA VAL A 120 15.59 15.28 12.81
C VAL A 120 15.57 16.75 12.42
N LYS A 121 16.44 17.11 11.47
CA LYS A 121 16.50 18.44 10.84
C LYS A 121 15.94 18.41 9.42
N ALA A 122 15.59 19.59 8.93
CA ALA A 122 15.16 19.74 7.56
C ALA A 122 16.27 19.33 6.59
N GLY A 123 15.94 18.46 5.61
CA GLY A 123 16.89 17.92 4.65
C GLY A 123 17.56 16.59 5.05
N ASP A 124 17.47 16.17 6.31
CA ASP A 124 17.97 14.86 6.75
C ASP A 124 17.29 13.72 5.98
N CYS A 125 17.99 12.60 5.78
CA CYS A 125 17.44 11.41 5.16
C CYS A 125 17.03 10.38 6.23
N ILE A 126 15.73 10.14 6.37
CA ILE A 126 15.15 9.29 7.42
C ILE A 126 14.52 8.04 6.82
N LEU A 127 14.80 6.88 7.41
CA LEU A 127 14.22 5.60 7.00
C LEU A 127 12.93 5.29 7.78
N ASP A 128 11.85 4.98 7.05
CA ASP A 128 10.60 4.40 7.57
C ASP A 128 10.60 2.89 7.29
N VAL A 129 10.86 2.09 8.33
CA VAL A 129 10.97 0.63 8.25
C VAL A 129 9.57 0.02 8.38
N GLY A 130 9.01 -0.45 7.26
CA GLY A 130 7.65 -0.98 7.19
C GLY A 130 6.59 0.09 6.93
N CYS A 131 6.83 0.99 5.97
CA CYS A 131 6.06 2.23 5.82
C CYS A 131 4.58 2.07 5.40
N GLY A 132 4.15 0.87 5.03
CA GLY A 132 2.79 0.60 4.55
C GLY A 132 2.37 1.54 3.41
N VAL A 133 1.19 2.16 3.53
CA VAL A 133 0.68 3.17 2.58
C VAL A 133 1.19 4.59 2.85
N GLY A 134 2.20 4.75 3.71
CA GLY A 134 2.95 5.99 3.95
C GLY A 134 2.27 7.05 4.81
N GLY A 135 1.31 6.68 5.67
CA GLY A 135 0.65 7.62 6.59
C GLY A 135 1.65 8.36 7.49
N PRO A 136 2.38 7.64 8.37
CA PRO A 136 3.41 8.21 9.23
C PRO A 136 4.49 8.98 8.46
N MET A 137 5.02 8.38 7.38
CA MET A 137 5.95 9.02 6.45
C MET A 137 5.51 10.43 6.05
N ARG A 138 4.26 10.59 5.60
CA ARG A 138 3.77 11.91 5.17
C ARG A 138 3.60 12.88 6.32
N ALA A 139 3.12 12.42 7.48
CA ALA A 139 3.00 13.27 8.66
C ALA A 139 4.37 13.80 9.09
N ILE A 140 5.35 12.90 9.13
CA ILE A 140 6.74 13.20 9.49
C ILE A 140 7.40 14.13 8.48
N ALA A 141 7.31 13.85 7.18
CA ALA A 141 7.91 14.70 6.14
C ALA A 141 7.31 16.11 6.12
N ALA A 142 5.99 16.22 6.31
CA ALA A 142 5.31 17.51 6.38
C ALA A 142 5.75 18.35 7.58
N HIS A 143 5.98 17.70 8.72
CA HIS A 143 6.39 18.34 9.97
C HIS A 143 7.87 18.72 10.00
N SER A 144 8.75 17.77 9.67
CA SER A 144 10.21 17.91 9.80
C SER A 144 10.88 18.53 8.57
N ARG A 145 10.26 18.44 7.39
CA ARG A 145 10.90 18.72 6.08
C ARG A 145 12.11 17.83 5.78
N ALA A 146 12.20 16.67 6.41
CA ALA A 146 13.16 15.64 6.06
C ALA A 146 12.76 14.90 4.78
N ASN A 147 13.74 14.28 4.13
CA ASN A 147 13.53 13.32 3.07
C ASN A 147 13.28 11.96 3.73
N VAL A 148 12.06 11.44 3.59
CA VAL A 148 11.67 10.16 4.19
C VAL A 148 11.64 9.09 3.12
N VAL A 149 12.46 8.06 3.28
CA VAL A 149 12.48 6.87 2.44
C VAL A 149 11.81 5.74 3.20
N GLY A 150 10.74 5.18 2.65
CA GLY A 150 10.04 4.05 3.26
C GLY A 150 10.31 2.75 2.52
N ILE A 151 10.42 1.67 3.29
CA ILE A 151 10.49 0.30 2.76
C ILE A 151 9.26 -0.48 3.21
N THR A 152 8.60 -1.19 2.29
CA THR A 152 7.55 -2.16 2.59
C THR A 152 7.66 -3.36 1.66
N ILE A 153 7.30 -4.55 2.15
CA ILE A 153 7.35 -5.80 1.37
C ILE A 153 6.30 -5.83 0.25
N ASN A 154 5.28 -4.98 0.35
CA ASN A 154 4.05 -5.09 -0.41
C ASN A 154 3.98 -4.03 -1.53
N GLU A 155 4.10 -4.47 -2.78
CA GLU A 155 4.10 -3.61 -3.98
C GLU A 155 2.80 -2.80 -4.12
N TYR A 156 1.66 -3.36 -3.68
CA TYR A 156 0.39 -2.64 -3.70
C TYR A 156 0.43 -1.43 -2.79
N GLN A 157 0.92 -1.61 -1.56
CA GLN A 157 1.11 -0.51 -0.62
C GLN A 157 2.10 0.53 -1.14
N VAL A 158 3.15 0.13 -1.86
CA VAL A 158 4.06 1.07 -2.54
C VAL A 158 3.31 1.96 -3.52
N ASN A 159 2.49 1.38 -4.39
CA ASN A 159 1.71 2.13 -5.37
C ASN A 159 0.69 3.06 -4.69
N ARG A 160 0.03 2.59 -3.62
CA ARG A 160 -0.87 3.40 -2.80
C ARG A 160 -0.14 4.56 -2.14
N ALA A 161 1.02 4.31 -1.54
CA ALA A 161 1.84 5.32 -0.88
C ALA A 161 2.28 6.41 -1.86
N ARG A 162 2.82 6.04 -3.03
CA ARG A 162 3.21 6.99 -4.08
C ARG A 162 2.03 7.86 -4.54
N LEU A 163 0.86 7.28 -4.75
CA LEU A 163 -0.36 8.01 -5.09
C LEU A 163 -0.73 9.03 -3.99
N HIS A 164 -0.70 8.61 -2.73
CA HIS A 164 -1.03 9.49 -1.61
C HIS A 164 0.01 10.59 -1.39
N ASN A 165 1.30 10.29 -1.57
CA ASN A 165 2.40 11.26 -1.49
C ASN A 165 2.21 12.37 -2.54
N LYS A 166 1.92 11.99 -3.79
CA LYS A 166 1.62 12.93 -4.87
C LYS A 166 0.36 13.76 -4.59
N LYS A 167 -0.70 13.12 -4.10
CA LYS A 167 -1.95 13.82 -3.73
C LYS A 167 -1.73 14.83 -2.60
N ALA A 168 -0.80 14.56 -1.69
CA ALA A 168 -0.42 15.48 -0.61
C ALA A 168 0.59 16.54 -1.04
N GLY A 169 1.17 16.45 -2.24
CA GLY A 169 2.25 17.32 -2.71
C GLY A 169 3.57 17.12 -1.95
N LEU A 170 3.80 15.90 -1.44
CA LEU A 170 4.98 15.50 -0.66
C LEU A 170 5.84 14.48 -1.39
N ASP A 171 5.56 14.17 -2.66
CA ASP A 171 6.32 13.23 -3.49
C ASP A 171 7.78 13.63 -3.70
N SER A 172 8.13 14.90 -3.51
CA SER A 172 9.53 15.36 -3.50
C SER A 172 10.29 15.08 -2.20
N LEU A 173 9.59 14.78 -1.10
CA LEU A 173 10.16 14.49 0.21
C LEU A 173 9.91 13.04 0.66
N CYS A 174 9.10 12.28 -0.07
CA CYS A 174 8.67 10.94 0.34
C CYS A 174 8.87 9.93 -0.79
N GLU A 175 9.87 9.08 -0.62
CA GLU A 175 10.18 7.97 -1.51
C GLU A 175 9.75 6.65 -0.90
N VAL A 176 9.32 5.69 -1.73
CA VAL A 176 8.87 4.38 -1.26
C VAL A 176 9.49 3.29 -2.13
N VAL A 177 10.10 2.32 -1.46
CA VAL A 177 10.80 1.18 -2.03
C VAL A 177 10.08 -0.12 -1.65
N CYS A 178 9.85 -0.97 -2.65
CA CYS A 178 9.37 -2.34 -2.40
C CYS A 178 10.58 -3.20 -2.02
N GLY A 179 10.58 -3.79 -0.83
CA GLY A 179 11.73 -4.59 -0.38
C GLY A 179 11.51 -5.28 0.95
N ASN A 180 12.34 -6.30 1.20
CA ASN A 180 12.38 -7.01 2.48
C ASN A 180 13.27 -6.25 3.46
N PHE A 181 12.72 -5.77 4.58
CA PHE A 181 13.49 -5.11 5.63
C PHE A 181 14.52 -5.99 6.36
N LEU A 182 14.51 -7.31 6.13
CA LEU A 182 15.55 -8.25 6.59
C LEU A 182 16.76 -8.28 5.66
N LYS A 183 16.67 -7.58 4.51
CA LYS A 183 17.74 -7.43 3.53
C LYS A 183 17.48 -6.18 2.71
N MET A 184 17.73 -5.02 3.31
CA MET A 184 17.38 -3.73 2.74
C MET A 184 18.28 -3.40 1.53
N PRO A 185 17.72 -2.89 0.43
CA PRO A 185 18.48 -2.51 -0.77
C PRO A 185 19.13 -1.12 -0.61
N PHE A 186 19.71 -0.85 0.56
CA PHE A 186 20.39 0.40 0.89
C PHE A 186 21.83 0.12 1.29
N GLU A 187 22.71 1.05 0.94
CA GLU A 187 24.12 1.01 1.32
C GLU A 187 24.29 1.16 2.84
N ASP A 188 25.44 0.72 3.34
CA ASP A 188 25.82 0.92 4.73
C ASP A 188 25.94 2.42 5.04
N ASN A 189 25.59 2.83 6.27
CA ASN A 189 25.76 4.21 6.74
C ASN A 189 25.07 5.28 5.86
N HIS A 190 23.86 5.00 5.38
CA HIS A 190 23.13 5.85 4.45
C HIS A 190 22.23 6.88 5.13
N PHE A 191 21.55 6.51 6.23
CA PHE A 191 20.47 7.32 6.83
C PHE A 191 20.91 8.11 8.08
N ASP A 192 20.37 9.32 8.23
CA ASP A 192 20.58 10.23 9.37
C ASP A 192 19.70 9.83 10.58
N GLY A 193 18.75 8.93 10.38
CA GLY A 193 17.91 8.36 11.42
C GLY A 193 16.93 7.35 10.84
N ALA A 194 16.30 6.55 11.69
CA ALA A 194 15.31 5.57 11.27
C ALA A 194 14.18 5.47 12.28
N TYR A 195 13.01 5.04 11.83
CA TYR A 195 11.94 4.62 12.72
C TYR A 195 11.19 3.40 12.17
N SER A 196 10.59 2.63 13.06
CA SER A 196 9.60 1.59 12.75
C SER A 196 8.42 1.76 13.68
N ILE A 197 7.22 1.81 13.11
CA ILE A 197 5.96 1.89 13.86
C ILE A 197 5.20 0.60 13.58
N GLU A 198 5.17 -0.30 14.56
CA GLU A 198 4.42 -1.56 14.52
C GLU A 198 4.74 -2.46 13.31
N ALA A 199 5.99 -2.44 12.84
CA ALA A 199 6.40 -3.17 11.64
C ALA A 199 7.33 -4.35 11.91
N THR A 200 8.31 -4.15 12.79
CA THR A 200 9.37 -5.12 13.10
C THR A 200 8.86 -6.32 13.91
N CYS A 201 7.68 -6.22 14.50
CA CYS A 201 6.95 -7.35 15.10
C CYS A 201 6.68 -8.49 14.09
N HIS A 202 6.58 -8.20 12.78
CA HIS A 202 6.42 -9.20 11.73
C HIS A 202 7.71 -9.94 11.35
N ALA A 203 8.88 -9.47 11.80
CA ALA A 203 10.14 -10.16 11.55
C ALA A 203 10.17 -11.50 12.32
N PRO A 204 10.63 -12.62 11.74
CA PRO A 204 10.78 -13.89 12.47
C PRO A 204 11.79 -13.78 13.62
N LYS A 205 12.87 -13.03 13.39
CA LYS A 205 13.90 -12.70 14.36
C LYS A 205 14.09 -11.20 14.35
N LEU A 206 13.99 -10.59 15.52
CA LEU A 206 14.12 -9.15 15.64
C LEU A 206 15.58 -8.72 15.49
N GLU A 207 16.53 -9.56 15.91
CA GLU A 207 17.96 -9.36 15.72
C GLU A 207 18.32 -9.11 14.25
N ASP A 208 17.70 -9.85 13.32
CA ASP A 208 18.03 -9.77 11.90
C ASP A 208 17.60 -8.41 11.31
N VAL A 209 16.40 -7.93 11.64
CA VAL A 209 15.92 -6.61 11.17
C VAL A 209 16.65 -5.46 11.89
N TYR A 210 16.93 -5.58 13.18
CA TYR A 210 17.69 -4.57 13.90
C TYR A 210 19.13 -4.48 13.37
N ALA A 211 19.74 -5.60 12.98
CA ALA A 211 21.05 -5.59 12.34
C ALA A 211 21.06 -4.87 10.99
N GLU A 212 20.02 -5.05 10.16
CA GLU A 212 19.88 -4.29 8.91
C GLU A 212 19.65 -2.80 9.17
N VAL A 213 18.81 -2.44 10.15
CA VAL A 213 18.63 -1.03 10.55
C VAL A 213 19.96 -0.43 11.04
N PHE A 214 20.70 -1.16 11.87
CA PHE A 214 22.01 -0.73 12.36
C PHE A 214 22.99 -0.49 11.21
N ARG A 215 23.04 -1.41 10.24
CA ARG A 215 23.93 -1.34 9.08
C ARG A 215 23.68 -0.09 8.22
N VAL A 216 22.41 0.22 7.94
CA VAL A 216 22.04 1.33 7.03
C VAL A 216 22.05 2.69 7.70
N LEU A 217 22.12 2.76 9.03
CA LEU A 217 22.23 4.01 9.77
C LEU A 217 23.66 4.53 9.78
N LYS A 218 23.83 5.84 9.61
CA LYS A 218 25.13 6.48 9.84
C LYS A 218 25.54 6.32 11.31
N PRO A 219 26.86 6.29 11.61
CA PRO A 219 27.31 6.26 12.98
C PRO A 219 26.82 7.50 13.74
N GLY A 220 26.24 7.28 14.93
CA GLY A 220 25.66 8.33 15.77
C GLY A 220 24.18 8.65 15.49
N SER A 221 23.59 8.11 14.43
CA SER A 221 22.17 8.29 14.11
C SER A 221 21.26 7.52 15.07
N LEU A 222 20.08 8.07 15.34
CA LEU A 222 19.11 7.49 16.26
C LEU A 222 18.06 6.63 15.52
N TYR A 223 17.68 5.52 16.14
CA TYR A 223 16.59 4.64 15.68
C TYR A 223 15.46 4.59 16.71
N VAL A 224 14.24 4.90 16.28
CA VAL A 224 13.02 4.78 17.08
C VAL A 224 12.18 3.58 16.64
N SER A 225 12.17 2.51 17.44
CA SER A 225 11.18 1.43 17.28
C SER A 225 10.02 1.58 18.25
N TYR A 226 8.83 1.30 17.74
CA TYR A 226 7.56 1.16 18.45
C TYR A 226 6.96 -0.21 18.10
N GLU A 227 6.78 -1.05 19.12
CA GLU A 227 6.65 -2.51 19.00
C GLU A 227 5.41 -3.05 19.72
N TRP A 228 4.96 -4.21 19.26
CA TRP A 228 4.02 -5.04 19.98
C TRP A 228 4.78 -6.02 20.88
N VAL A 229 4.46 -6.01 22.17
CA VAL A 229 5.15 -6.84 23.17
C VAL A 229 4.18 -7.51 24.13
N THR A 230 4.57 -8.65 24.69
CA THR A 230 3.96 -9.16 25.92
C THR A 230 4.54 -8.45 27.14
N THR A 231 3.70 -8.27 28.15
CA THR A 231 4.08 -7.66 29.43
C THR A 231 4.59 -8.73 30.42
N ASP A 232 5.00 -8.28 31.59
CA ASP A 232 5.33 -9.13 32.74
C ASP A 232 4.13 -9.88 33.34
N LYS A 233 2.89 -9.57 32.92
CA LYS A 233 1.68 -10.28 33.36
C LYS A 233 1.30 -11.46 32.47
N TYR A 234 1.93 -11.59 31.30
CA TYR A 234 1.73 -12.76 30.46
C TYR A 234 2.31 -14.01 31.14
N GLU A 235 1.53 -15.10 31.16
CA GLU A 235 1.91 -16.36 31.79
C GLU A 235 1.72 -17.48 30.76
N ALA A 236 2.80 -18.15 30.38
CA ALA A 236 2.80 -19.16 29.31
C ALA A 236 1.99 -20.42 29.69
N GLU A 237 1.83 -20.69 30.99
CA GLU A 237 1.06 -21.81 31.52
C GLU A 237 -0.45 -21.50 31.61
N ASN A 238 -0.83 -20.22 31.56
CA ASN A 238 -2.22 -19.80 31.63
C ASN A 238 -2.88 -19.92 30.25
N LYS A 239 -3.80 -20.89 30.12
CA LYS A 239 -4.49 -21.18 28.85
C LYS A 239 -5.26 -19.99 28.30
N GLU A 240 -5.83 -19.13 29.15
CA GLU A 240 -6.55 -17.94 28.68
C GLU A 240 -5.57 -16.89 28.12
N HIS A 241 -4.43 -16.69 28.77
CA HIS A 241 -3.39 -15.78 28.27
C HIS A 241 -2.86 -16.25 26.91
N VAL A 242 -2.54 -17.55 26.81
CA VAL A 242 -2.08 -18.16 25.56
C VAL A 242 -3.12 -18.03 24.44
N ASP A 243 -4.40 -18.27 24.74
CA ASP A 243 -5.48 -18.13 23.74
C ASP A 243 -5.62 -16.68 23.24
N ILE A 244 -5.53 -15.71 24.14
CA ILE A 244 -5.59 -14.28 23.79
C ILE A 244 -4.41 -13.89 22.91
N ILE A 245 -3.18 -14.18 23.33
CA ILE A 245 -1.97 -13.83 22.56
C ILE A 245 -1.96 -14.53 21.19
N GLN A 246 -2.30 -15.82 21.13
CA GLN A 246 -2.41 -16.52 19.85
C GLN A 246 -3.54 -15.97 18.98
N GLY A 247 -4.62 -15.48 19.58
CA GLY A 247 -5.71 -14.80 18.87
C GLY A 247 -5.23 -13.51 18.20
N ILE A 248 -4.40 -12.73 18.88
CA ILE A 248 -3.72 -11.55 18.36
C ILE A 248 -2.77 -11.94 17.22
N GLU A 249 -1.85 -12.87 17.47
CA GLU A 249 -0.86 -13.31 16.47
C GLU A 249 -1.52 -13.83 15.18
N ARG A 250 -2.62 -14.57 15.32
CA ARG A 250 -3.43 -15.06 14.19
C ARG A 250 -4.14 -13.96 13.43
N GLY A 251 -4.59 -12.95 14.15
CA GLY A 251 -5.39 -11.87 13.60
C GLY A 251 -4.57 -10.85 12.82
N ASP A 252 -3.33 -10.65 13.26
CA ASP A 252 -2.42 -9.60 12.80
C ASP A 252 -1.17 -10.17 12.11
N ALA A 253 -1.17 -11.45 11.72
CA ALA A 253 -0.07 -12.08 10.99
C ALA A 253 1.30 -11.98 11.70
N LEU A 254 1.33 -12.19 13.02
CA LEU A 254 2.55 -12.10 13.82
C LEU A 254 3.18 -13.50 14.00
N PRO A 255 4.51 -13.64 13.82
CA PRO A 255 5.21 -14.92 14.01
C PRO A 255 5.36 -15.31 15.49
N GLY A 256 5.02 -14.41 16.41
CA GLY A 256 5.11 -14.57 17.85
C GLY A 256 5.40 -13.24 18.52
N LEU A 257 4.64 -12.89 19.56
CA LEU A 257 4.94 -11.69 20.36
C LEU A 257 6.17 -11.93 21.27
N ARG A 258 7.01 -10.92 21.37
CA ARG A 258 8.22 -10.94 22.22
C ARG A 258 7.92 -10.26 23.53
N SER A 259 8.61 -10.65 24.59
CA SER A 259 8.50 -9.94 25.85
C SER A 259 9.14 -8.56 25.77
N TYR A 260 8.59 -7.62 26.53
CA TYR A 260 9.15 -6.29 26.73
C TYR A 260 10.67 -6.31 26.98
N ALA A 261 11.14 -7.23 27.84
CA ALA A 261 12.54 -7.31 28.25
C ALA A 261 13.48 -7.79 27.12
N GLU A 262 12.99 -8.60 26.19
CA GLU A 262 13.82 -9.15 25.11
C GLU A 262 14.22 -8.10 24.08
N ILE A 263 13.37 -7.10 23.83
CA ILE A 263 13.61 -6.09 22.79
C ILE A 263 14.90 -5.29 23.08
N THR A 264 15.06 -4.83 24.32
CA THR A 264 16.24 -4.10 24.79
C THR A 264 17.52 -4.94 24.67
N GLU A 265 17.45 -6.21 25.08
CA GLU A 265 18.62 -7.11 25.03
C GLU A 265 18.99 -7.48 23.59
N ILE A 266 18.00 -7.58 22.70
CA ILE A 266 18.22 -7.76 21.25
C ILE A 266 18.93 -6.54 20.66
N ALA A 267 18.43 -5.34 20.93
CA ALA A 267 19.05 -4.10 20.45
C ALA A 267 20.52 -3.98 20.87
N LYS A 268 20.81 -4.25 22.16
CA LYS A 268 22.19 -4.25 22.69
C LYS A 268 23.09 -5.28 22.01
N ARG A 269 22.59 -6.51 21.79
CA ARG A 269 23.36 -7.57 21.12
C ARG A 269 23.73 -7.23 19.68
N VAL A 270 22.87 -6.51 18.97
CA VAL A 270 23.12 -6.05 17.60
C VAL A 270 24.17 -4.92 17.58
N GLY A 271 24.23 -4.11 18.63
CA GLY A 271 25.21 -3.02 18.77
C GLY A 271 24.59 -1.67 19.12
N PHE A 272 23.29 -1.57 19.33
CA PHE A 272 22.64 -0.33 19.76
C PHE A 272 22.85 -0.07 21.26
N GLU A 273 23.07 1.19 21.63
CA GLU A 273 23.00 1.65 23.01
C GLU A 273 21.59 2.15 23.33
N VAL A 274 20.89 1.57 24.30
CA VAL A 274 19.52 2.00 24.61
C VAL A 274 19.51 3.27 25.47
N VAL A 275 19.17 4.42 24.86
CA VAL A 275 19.14 5.73 25.54
C VAL A 275 17.83 5.97 26.29
N LYS A 276 16.71 5.47 25.75
CA LYS A 276 15.39 5.67 26.33
C LYS A 276 14.47 4.50 26.04
N GLU A 277 13.66 4.17 27.03
CA GLU A 277 12.55 3.25 26.93
C GLU A 277 11.32 3.89 27.56
N LYS A 278 10.15 3.62 26.97
CA LYS A 278 8.90 4.09 27.54
C LYS A 278 7.76 3.22 27.06
N ASP A 279 7.00 2.71 28.02
CA ASP A 279 5.68 2.14 27.78
C ASP A 279 4.65 3.27 27.70
N LEU A 280 4.07 3.48 26.51
CA LEU A 280 3.08 4.52 26.25
C LEU A 280 1.65 4.04 26.56
N ALA A 281 1.44 2.78 26.96
CA ALA A 281 0.14 2.31 27.46
C ALA A 281 -0.12 2.84 28.88
N LYS A 282 0.95 3.11 29.63
CA LYS A 282 0.87 3.62 31.01
C LYS A 282 0.39 5.08 31.06
N PRO A 283 -0.23 5.51 32.19
CA PRO A 283 -0.67 6.89 32.37
C PRO A 283 0.42 7.92 32.03
N PRO A 284 0.06 9.08 31.42
CA PRO A 284 -1.27 9.67 31.36
C PRO A 284 -2.13 9.21 30.16
N ALA A 285 -1.68 8.25 29.36
CA ALA A 285 -2.46 7.71 28.26
C ALA A 285 -3.80 7.13 28.76
N GLN A 286 -4.87 7.39 28.01
CA GLN A 286 -6.14 6.69 28.20
C GLN A 286 -6.13 5.40 27.37
N PRO A 287 -6.97 4.40 27.72
CA PRO A 287 -7.09 3.14 27.00
C PRO A 287 -7.12 3.32 25.48
N TRP A 288 -6.06 2.89 24.78
CA TRP A 288 -5.93 3.07 23.34
C TRP A 288 -6.92 2.17 22.58
N TRP A 289 -7.26 1.01 23.15
CA TRP A 289 -8.15 0.00 22.58
C TRP A 289 -9.62 0.39 22.59
N THR A 290 -10.01 1.52 23.19
CA THR A 290 -11.41 1.99 23.11
C THR A 290 -11.87 2.21 21.68
N ARG A 291 -10.95 2.49 20.75
CA ARG A 291 -11.23 2.62 19.32
C ARG A 291 -11.56 1.30 18.63
N LEU A 292 -11.09 0.17 19.17
CA LEU A 292 -11.36 -1.17 18.66
C LEU A 292 -12.76 -1.67 19.03
N LYS A 293 -13.39 -1.05 20.03
CA LYS A 293 -14.72 -1.44 20.51
C LYS A 293 -15.80 -1.09 19.47
N MET A 294 -16.04 -2.01 18.56
CA MET A 294 -17.19 -1.96 17.67
C MET A 294 -18.40 -2.58 18.37
N GLY A 295 -19.41 -1.75 18.69
CA GLY A 295 -20.66 -2.24 19.28
C GLY A 295 -21.36 -3.27 18.38
N ARG A 296 -22.11 -4.20 18.98
CA ARG A 296 -22.79 -5.30 18.26
C ARG A 296 -23.64 -4.83 17.07
N VAL A 297 -24.29 -3.68 17.22
CA VAL A 297 -25.11 -3.06 16.15
C VAL A 297 -24.25 -2.58 14.97
N ALA A 298 -23.10 -1.96 15.26
CA ALA A 298 -22.17 -1.49 14.24
C ALA A 298 -21.50 -2.65 13.52
N TYR A 299 -21.12 -3.70 14.25
CA TYR A 299 -20.64 -4.96 13.66
C TYR A 299 -21.69 -5.55 12.73
N TRP A 300 -22.90 -5.81 13.21
CA TRP A 300 -23.95 -6.46 12.42
C TRP A 300 -24.31 -5.63 11.17
N ARG A 301 -24.35 -4.31 11.29
CA ARG A 301 -24.48 -3.40 10.15
C ARG A 301 -23.38 -3.60 9.12
N ASN A 302 -22.12 -3.54 9.55
CA ASN A 302 -20.97 -3.63 8.64
C ASN A 302 -20.89 -5.02 8.01
N HIS A 303 -21.16 -6.07 8.79
CA HIS A 303 -21.20 -7.45 8.34
C HIS A 303 -22.29 -7.66 7.28
N ILE A 304 -23.51 -7.14 7.48
CA ILE A 304 -24.56 -7.18 6.46
C ILE A 304 -24.14 -6.43 5.20
N LEU A 305 -23.59 -5.23 5.34
CA LEU A 305 -23.16 -4.43 4.20
C LEU A 305 -22.12 -5.19 3.37
N VAL A 306 -21.05 -5.68 4.00
CA VAL A 306 -19.99 -6.45 3.32
C VAL A 306 -20.55 -7.73 2.71
N THR A 307 -21.50 -8.40 3.38
CA THR A 307 -22.17 -9.59 2.85
C THR A 307 -22.98 -9.29 1.60
N ILE A 308 -23.75 -8.19 1.59
CA ILE A 308 -24.53 -7.77 0.41
C ILE A 308 -23.59 -7.39 -0.73
N LEU A 309 -22.53 -6.61 -0.44
CA LEU A 309 -21.57 -6.21 -1.47
C LEU A 309 -20.86 -7.42 -2.09
N ALA A 310 -20.50 -8.42 -1.27
CA ALA A 310 -19.91 -9.66 -1.75
C ALA A 310 -20.91 -10.50 -2.57
N ALA A 311 -22.17 -10.61 -2.13
CA ALA A 311 -23.22 -11.34 -2.83
C ALA A 311 -23.58 -10.71 -4.19
N LEU A 312 -23.50 -9.38 -4.31
CA LEU A 312 -23.70 -8.64 -5.54
C LEU A 312 -22.48 -8.63 -6.47
N GLY A 313 -21.36 -9.24 -6.06
CA GLY A 313 -20.10 -9.24 -6.81
C GLY A 313 -19.38 -7.88 -6.87
N ILE A 314 -19.81 -6.91 -6.05
CA ILE A 314 -19.18 -5.60 -5.93
C ILE A 314 -17.91 -5.70 -5.06
N ALA A 315 -17.98 -6.47 -3.97
CA ALA A 315 -16.82 -6.85 -3.19
C ALA A 315 -16.37 -8.27 -3.57
N PRO A 316 -15.06 -8.59 -3.51
CA PRO A 316 -14.57 -9.93 -3.77
C PRO A 316 -15.17 -11.00 -2.84
N LYS A 317 -15.26 -12.23 -3.34
CA LYS A 317 -15.59 -13.39 -2.49
C LYS A 317 -14.48 -13.59 -1.47
N GLY A 318 -14.85 -13.88 -0.21
CA GLY A 318 -13.92 -13.97 0.91
C GLY A 318 -13.83 -12.71 1.78
N THR A 319 -14.25 -11.52 1.28
CA THR A 319 -14.21 -10.25 2.04
C THR A 319 -14.97 -10.33 3.37
N VAL A 320 -16.06 -11.10 3.44
CA VAL A 320 -16.81 -11.34 4.70
C VAL A 320 -15.94 -12.09 5.72
N GLY A 321 -15.18 -13.09 5.28
CA GLY A 321 -14.27 -13.82 6.16
C GLY A 321 -13.16 -12.94 6.71
N VAL A 322 -12.61 -12.03 5.89
CA VAL A 322 -11.62 -11.04 6.34
C VAL A 322 -12.23 -10.09 7.38
N HIS A 323 -13.44 -9.61 7.15
CA HIS A 323 -14.15 -8.75 8.11
C HIS A 323 -14.34 -9.45 9.46
N ASP A 324 -14.78 -10.71 9.45
CA ASP A 324 -15.01 -11.50 10.66
C ASP A 324 -13.70 -11.81 11.41
N MET A 325 -12.62 -12.08 10.67
CA MET A 325 -11.29 -12.26 11.22
C MET A 325 -10.87 -11.01 11.98
N LEU A 326 -10.87 -9.84 11.33
CA LEU A 326 -10.46 -8.57 11.94
C LEU A 326 -11.31 -8.19 13.15
N PHE A 327 -12.62 -8.50 13.12
CA PHE A 327 -13.49 -8.28 14.28
C PHE A 327 -13.10 -9.15 15.48
N LYS A 328 -12.77 -10.42 15.26
CA LYS A 328 -12.29 -11.31 16.32
C LYS A 328 -10.93 -10.87 16.85
N THR A 329 -10.02 -10.44 15.97
CA THR A 329 -8.73 -9.87 16.37
C THR A 329 -8.90 -8.68 17.31
N ALA A 330 -9.81 -7.76 16.97
CA ALA A 330 -10.10 -6.60 17.81
C ALA A 330 -10.62 -6.96 19.22
N ASP A 331 -11.35 -8.08 19.36
CA ASP A 331 -11.77 -8.61 20.66
C ASP A 331 -10.58 -9.13 21.46
N TYR A 332 -9.69 -9.92 20.84
CA TYR A 332 -8.48 -10.40 21.51
C TYR A 332 -7.57 -9.25 21.97
N LEU A 333 -7.34 -8.24 21.12
CA LEU A 333 -6.59 -7.04 21.48
C LEU A 333 -7.21 -6.29 22.66
N THR A 334 -8.54 -6.17 22.67
CA THR A 334 -9.26 -5.52 23.78
C THR A 334 -9.13 -6.30 25.08
N ARG A 335 -9.15 -7.64 25.02
CA ARG A 335 -9.02 -8.51 26.18
C ARG A 335 -7.59 -8.56 26.70
N GLY A 336 -6.60 -8.65 25.81
CA GLY A 336 -5.18 -8.65 26.14
C GLY A 336 -4.81 -7.42 26.96
N GLU A 337 -5.18 -6.23 26.47
CA GLU A 337 -4.95 -4.98 27.20
C GLU A 337 -5.77 -4.86 28.48
N PHE A 338 -7.02 -5.35 28.51
CA PHE A 338 -7.82 -5.35 29.75
C PHE A 338 -7.17 -6.16 30.87
N TYR A 339 -6.51 -7.27 30.52
CA TYR A 339 -5.71 -8.07 31.44
C TYR A 339 -4.25 -7.60 31.53
N GLU A 340 -3.87 -6.55 30.78
CA GLU A 340 -2.52 -6.03 30.62
C GLU A 340 -1.49 -7.12 30.23
N LEU A 341 -1.86 -8.05 29.34
CA LEU A 341 -1.01 -9.18 28.88
C LEU A 341 -0.07 -8.78 27.74
N ASP A 342 -0.51 -7.85 26.92
CA ASP A 342 0.21 -7.23 25.84
C ASP A 342 0.24 -5.70 26.02
N SER A 343 1.25 -5.07 25.42
CA SER A 343 1.29 -3.63 25.21
C SER A 343 1.67 -3.40 23.76
N ILE A 344 0.77 -2.77 23.02
CA ILE A 344 1.04 -2.30 21.66
C ILE A 344 1.67 -0.91 21.68
N MET A 345 1.51 -0.21 22.80
CA MET A 345 1.98 1.14 22.98
C MET A 345 3.44 1.21 23.46
N GLY A 346 4.23 0.16 23.24
CA GLY A 346 5.57 -0.01 23.78
C GLY A 346 6.69 0.54 22.88
N HIS A 347 7.45 1.49 23.44
CA HIS A 347 8.78 1.98 23.07
C HIS A 347 8.94 3.08 22.01
N CYS A 348 9.87 3.97 22.33
CA CYS A 348 10.72 4.65 21.38
C CYS A 348 12.16 4.31 21.76
N TYR A 349 12.83 3.50 20.96
CA TYR A 349 14.27 3.37 21.04
C TYR A 349 14.96 4.66 20.55
N SER A 350 16.18 4.92 20.97
CA SER A 350 17.06 5.98 20.47
C SER A 350 18.46 5.59 20.92
N SER A 351 19.47 5.64 20.05
CA SER A 351 20.83 5.17 20.36
C SER A 351 21.91 5.93 19.58
N TYR A 352 22.93 6.46 20.28
CA TYR A 352 24.19 6.96 19.72
C TYR A 352 25.22 5.81 19.63
N VAL A 353 25.95 5.59 18.52
CA VAL A 353 27.28 4.91 18.56
C VAL A 353 28.21 5.37 17.41
N SER A 354 29.45 5.72 17.76
CA SER A 354 30.60 5.99 16.87
C SER A 354 31.22 4.68 16.35
N ALA A 355 31.30 4.51 15.03
CA ALA A 355 32.19 3.53 14.42
C ALA A 355 33.65 3.98 14.66
N LEU A 356 34.32 3.39 15.65
CA LEU A 356 35.75 3.60 15.85
C LEU A 356 36.50 2.98 14.65
N LEU A 357 37.01 3.84 13.76
CA LEU A 357 38.19 3.48 12.96
C LEU A 357 39.37 3.29 13.93
N PRO A 358 40.25 2.29 13.73
CA PRO A 358 41.33 2.02 14.67
C PRO A 358 42.44 3.05 14.50
N SER A 359 42.61 3.98 15.46
CA SER A 359 43.91 4.66 15.66
C SER A 359 44.06 5.32 17.03
N HIS A 360 44.96 4.72 17.83
CA HIS A 360 45.81 5.26 18.90
C HIS A 360 45.29 6.11 20.08
N PRO A 361 45.92 5.96 21.27
CA PRO A 361 45.37 6.44 22.55
C PRO A 361 45.79 7.87 22.86
N TRP A 362 44.85 8.75 23.18
CA TRP A 362 45.14 10.00 23.88
C TRP A 362 44.16 10.28 25.03
N LYS A 363 44.72 10.07 26.23
CA LYS A 363 44.59 10.79 27.52
C LYS A 363 43.24 11.39 27.93
N HIS A 364 42.79 10.90 29.09
CA HIS A 364 41.84 11.48 30.03
C HIS A 364 41.95 13.01 30.19
N SER A 365 40.78 13.69 30.19
CA SER A 365 40.53 14.81 31.09
C SER A 365 39.09 14.77 31.59
N SER A 366 38.96 14.63 32.91
CA SER A 366 37.76 14.73 33.74
C SER A 366 37.15 16.14 33.79
N SER A 367 35.89 16.21 34.25
CA SER A 367 35.02 17.38 34.57
C SER A 367 33.91 17.56 33.52
N ILE A 368 32.62 17.69 33.83
CA ILE A 368 31.92 18.34 34.94
C ILE A 368 30.54 17.66 35.16
N GLN A 369 30.21 17.34 36.41
CA GLN A 369 28.86 17.07 36.92
C GLN A 369 28.08 18.38 37.17
N SER A 370 26.75 18.24 37.27
CA SER A 370 25.75 19.13 37.89
C SER A 370 24.92 20.03 36.97
N ASN A 371 23.64 19.70 36.80
CA ASN A 371 22.54 20.44 37.42
C ASN A 371 21.17 19.79 37.12
N ALA A 372 20.70 19.01 38.09
CA ALA A 372 19.28 18.77 38.31
C ALA A 372 18.78 19.79 39.35
N ASN A 373 17.49 20.15 39.27
CA ASN A 373 16.71 21.04 40.16
C ASN A 373 16.41 22.45 39.61
N SER A 374 15.37 22.52 38.80
CA SER A 374 14.23 23.46 38.94
C SER A 374 13.28 23.08 37.79
N ILE A 375 12.02 22.73 37.99
CA ILE A 375 10.92 23.60 38.40
C ILE A 375 9.81 22.67 38.89
N SER A 376 9.64 22.62 40.21
CA SER A 376 8.49 22.03 40.89
C SER A 376 7.83 23.14 41.71
N GLU A 377 7.30 24.18 41.07
CA GLU A 377 6.61 25.27 41.79
C GLU A 377 5.79 26.13 40.82
N ALA A 378 4.64 25.60 40.38
CA ALA A 378 3.55 26.41 39.81
C ALA A 378 2.23 25.62 39.76
N TRP A 379 1.87 24.93 40.84
CA TRP A 379 0.55 24.31 41.01
C TRP A 379 0.03 24.60 42.42
N SER A 380 -0.67 25.72 42.60
CA SER A 380 -1.72 25.88 43.62
C SER A 380 -2.42 27.24 43.47
N ARG A 381 -3.76 27.22 43.62
CA ARG A 381 -4.78 28.30 43.49
C ARG A 381 -5.35 28.40 42.06
N CYS A 382 -6.54 27.90 41.73
CA CYS A 382 -7.81 27.98 42.47
C CYS A 382 -8.71 26.74 42.27
N GLY A 383 -9.16 26.11 43.37
CA GLY A 383 -10.53 25.59 43.49
C GLY A 383 -11.39 26.66 44.17
N TRP A 384 -12.72 26.69 44.19
CA TRP A 384 -13.77 25.68 44.12
C TRP A 384 -15.09 26.41 43.81
N ILE A 385 -16.11 25.74 43.25
CA ILE A 385 -17.50 25.70 43.76
C ILE A 385 -18.40 24.75 42.92
N LEU A 386 -18.84 23.70 43.63
CA LEU A 386 -20.10 22.94 43.63
C LEU A 386 -20.59 22.07 42.45
N ALA A 387 -20.75 20.79 42.81
CA ALA A 387 -21.55 19.74 42.20
C ALA A 387 -23.05 19.85 42.57
N LEU A 388 -23.92 19.34 41.69
CA LEU A 388 -25.15 18.54 41.94
C LEU A 388 -26.14 18.68 40.77
N HIS A 389 -26.44 17.58 40.08
CA HIS A 389 -27.79 16.99 39.94
C HIS A 389 -27.81 15.87 38.89
N SER A 390 -28.20 14.68 39.32
CA SER A 390 -28.56 13.53 38.48
C SER A 390 -30.08 13.32 38.50
N MET A 391 -30.58 12.59 37.48
CA MET A 391 -31.78 11.72 37.43
C MET A 391 -33.06 12.20 36.70
N ALA A 392 -33.69 11.20 36.05
CA ALA A 392 -35.00 11.08 35.39
C ALA A 392 -35.02 11.47 33.88
N VAL A 393 -35.48 10.65 32.92
CA VAL A 393 -36.65 9.75 32.87
C VAL A 393 -36.43 8.61 31.84
N VAL A 394 -36.87 7.38 32.18
CA VAL A 394 -37.11 6.27 31.24
C VAL A 394 -38.61 5.92 31.28
N THR A 395 -39.13 5.51 30.11
CA THR A 395 -40.07 4.38 29.85
C THR A 395 -41.40 4.69 29.13
N ASN A 396 -41.67 3.80 28.17
CA ASN A 396 -42.93 3.37 27.53
C ASN A 396 -43.32 4.00 26.19
N PHE A 397 -43.32 3.20 25.11
CA PHE A 397 -44.52 2.45 24.70
C PHE A 397 -44.24 1.53 23.49
N ILE A 398 -44.69 0.26 23.57
CA ILE A 398 -44.85 -0.65 22.43
C ILE A 398 -46.32 -1.12 22.41
N LEU A 399 -46.89 -1.16 21.19
CA LEU A 399 -48.09 -1.85 20.70
C LEU A 399 -49.49 -1.37 21.14
N LYS A 400 -50.23 -0.81 20.17
CA LYS A 400 -51.46 -1.41 19.58
C LYS A 400 -52.03 -0.49 18.47
N LEU A 401 -52.19 -1.03 17.25
CA LEU A 401 -53.22 -0.61 16.28
C LEU A 401 -54.59 -1.22 16.71
N PRO A 402 -55.78 -0.87 16.14
CA PRO A 402 -56.08 -0.18 14.87
C PRO A 402 -57.30 0.81 14.85
N LEU A 403 -57.55 1.41 13.67
CA LEU A 403 -58.84 1.81 13.04
C LEU A 403 -59.82 2.80 13.74
N SER A 404 -60.03 3.99 13.15
CA SER A 404 -61.26 4.32 12.38
C SER A 404 -61.39 5.82 12.01
N LEU A 405 -61.69 6.03 10.71
CA LEU A 405 -62.60 7.00 10.07
C LEU A 405 -62.81 8.45 10.61
N SER A 406 -62.55 9.37 9.68
CA SER A 406 -63.48 10.39 9.13
C SER A 406 -63.32 11.87 9.50
N ALA A 407 -63.65 12.67 8.48
CA ALA A 407 -64.10 14.07 8.46
C ALA A 407 -63.06 15.20 8.29
N SER A 408 -63.00 15.67 7.05
CA SER A 408 -62.73 17.05 6.61
C SER A 408 -63.54 18.08 7.42
N PRO A 409 -63.13 19.37 7.48
CA PRO A 409 -63.67 20.33 6.50
C PRO A 409 -62.77 21.52 6.10
N LYS A 410 -63.35 22.35 5.23
CA LYS A 410 -62.84 23.44 4.39
C LYS A 410 -62.79 24.83 5.09
N PHE A 411 -61.79 25.62 4.68
CA PHE A 411 -61.77 27.06 4.27
C PHE A 411 -62.45 28.23 5.04
N THR A 412 -61.72 29.37 4.94
CA THR A 412 -62.10 30.82 4.92
C THR A 412 -61.77 31.68 6.19
N PRO A 413 -61.66 33.03 6.09
CA PRO A 413 -60.37 33.75 6.11
C PRO A 413 -60.35 35.00 7.05
N LEU A 414 -59.22 35.74 7.13
CA LEU A 414 -59.08 37.23 7.11
C LEU A 414 -57.93 37.81 7.98
N ARG A 415 -57.21 38.73 7.31
CA ARG A 415 -56.63 40.04 7.73
C ARG A 415 -55.39 40.17 8.63
N SER A 416 -54.51 41.04 8.12
CA SER A 416 -53.34 41.70 8.71
C SER A 416 -53.72 42.83 9.70
N PRO A 417 -52.74 43.39 10.44
CA PRO A 417 -52.11 44.64 9.97
C PRO A 417 -50.58 44.78 10.23
N HIS A 418 -50.01 45.83 9.62
CA HIS A 418 -48.67 46.46 9.72
C HIS A 418 -48.19 46.74 11.18
N SER A 419 -46.96 47.14 11.57
CA SER A 419 -45.69 47.69 11.01
C SER A 419 -44.64 47.61 12.17
N LEU A 420 -43.32 47.53 11.96
CA LEU A 420 -42.36 48.67 12.04
C LEU A 420 -40.90 48.16 12.09
N PHE A 421 -39.98 49.02 11.62
CA PHE A 421 -38.52 49.12 11.84
C PHE A 421 -37.56 48.80 10.69
N SER A 422 -36.94 49.89 10.22
CA SER A 422 -35.93 50.08 9.16
C SER A 422 -34.49 49.75 9.60
N PRO A 423 -33.53 49.57 8.66
CA PRO A 423 -32.10 49.52 8.94
C PRO A 423 -31.41 50.87 8.62
N PRO A 424 -30.25 51.21 9.23
CA PRO A 424 -29.45 52.34 8.78
C PRO A 424 -28.23 51.94 7.94
N ILE A 425 -27.77 52.93 7.18
CA ILE A 425 -26.78 52.96 6.10
C ILE A 425 -25.44 53.55 6.60
N PHE A 426 -24.34 53.08 5.98
CA PHE A 426 -22.96 53.63 5.80
C PHE A 426 -22.48 54.93 6.49
N ALA A 427 -21.20 54.90 6.92
CA ALA A 427 -20.23 55.99 6.71
C ALA A 427 -18.74 55.52 6.77
N LYS A 428 -17.88 56.16 5.96
CA LYS A 428 -16.37 56.14 5.90
C LYS A 428 -15.90 57.59 6.20
N PRO A 429 -14.59 57.98 6.15
CA PRO A 429 -13.32 57.46 6.68
C PRO A 429 -12.49 58.57 7.42
N GLN A 430 -11.26 58.32 7.94
CA GLN A 430 -10.07 59.22 7.81
C GLN A 430 -8.77 58.71 8.50
N SER A 431 -7.65 59.29 8.05
CA SER A 431 -6.23 58.90 8.09
C SER A 431 -5.36 59.57 9.19
N LEU A 432 -4.07 59.17 9.27
CA LEU A 432 -2.81 59.83 9.76
C LEU A 432 -2.06 58.86 10.72
N THR A 433 -0.75 58.58 10.75
CA THR A 433 0.51 59.05 10.13
C THR A 433 1.65 58.05 10.46
N LYS A 434 2.71 57.96 9.64
CA LYS A 434 3.98 57.21 9.89
C LYS A 434 5.11 58.13 10.41
N PRO A 435 6.20 57.57 10.95
CA PRO A 435 7.58 57.92 10.54
C PRO A 435 8.37 56.66 10.06
N LYS A 436 8.98 56.61 8.85
CA LYS A 436 10.34 57.03 8.39
C LYS A 436 11.49 56.41 9.20
N THR A 437 12.58 55.80 8.70
CA THR A 437 13.18 55.51 7.36
C THR A 437 14.47 54.72 7.59
N SER A 438 14.80 53.71 6.78
CA SER A 438 16.04 53.70 5.96
C SER A 438 15.98 52.56 4.94
N ARG A 439 16.42 52.86 3.71
CA ARG A 439 16.27 52.08 2.49
C ARG A 439 17.64 52.05 1.82
N THR A 440 18.09 50.88 1.38
CA THR A 440 19.01 50.79 0.24
C THR A 440 18.51 49.69 -0.70
N GLN A 441 18.14 50.10 -1.91
CA GLN A 441 17.59 49.30 -3.00
C GLN A 441 18.71 48.55 -3.74
N LEU A 442 18.36 47.42 -4.39
CA LEU A 442 18.62 47.32 -5.83
C LEU A 442 17.52 46.51 -6.54
N LEU A 443 17.37 46.82 -7.83
CA LEU A 443 16.19 46.77 -8.69
C LEU A 443 15.62 45.37 -9.01
N ILE A 444 14.28 45.28 -9.03
CA ILE A 444 13.56 44.39 -9.95
C ILE A 444 12.56 45.25 -10.74
N THR A 445 12.82 45.40 -12.03
CA THR A 445 11.92 45.99 -13.03
C THR A 445 10.74 45.06 -13.28
N LYS A 446 9.52 45.58 -13.15
CA LYS A 446 8.29 44.97 -13.69
C LYS A 446 8.24 45.21 -15.20
N ALA A 447 7.92 44.16 -15.96
CA ALA A 447 7.34 44.29 -17.29
C ALA A 447 6.04 43.47 -17.38
N THR A 448 5.08 44.09 -18.06
CA THR A 448 3.66 43.82 -18.22
C THR A 448 3.32 42.52 -18.93
N ALA A 449 2.16 41.95 -18.56
CA ALA A 449 1.58 40.75 -19.14
C ALA A 449 1.20 40.92 -20.62
N ALA A 450 1.52 39.92 -21.44
CA ALA A 450 0.95 39.70 -22.76
C ALA A 450 -0.05 38.51 -22.67
N PRO A 451 -1.21 38.58 -23.36
CA PRO A 451 -2.20 37.53 -23.34
C PRO A 451 -1.89 36.43 -24.37
N GLY A 452 -2.02 35.17 -23.95
CA GLY A 452 -2.17 34.03 -24.85
C GLY A 452 -0.91 33.19 -25.07
N THR A 453 -0.70 32.21 -24.22
CA THR A 453 0.00 30.96 -24.59
C THR A 453 -0.64 29.80 -23.86
N LYS A 454 -1.14 28.84 -24.65
CA LYS A 454 -1.61 27.53 -24.22
C LYS A 454 -0.55 26.87 -23.33
N ASN A 455 -0.98 26.25 -22.24
CA ASN A 455 -0.14 25.38 -21.41
C ASN A 455 0.50 24.30 -22.30
N ALA A 456 1.81 24.33 -22.49
CA ALA A 456 2.56 23.18 -22.99
C ALA A 456 2.69 22.16 -21.85
N PRO A 457 2.32 20.88 -22.03
CA PRO A 457 2.50 19.85 -20.99
C PRO A 457 3.98 19.42 -20.94
N ARG A 458 4.56 19.41 -19.74
CA ARG A 458 5.85 18.75 -19.47
C ARG A 458 5.63 17.24 -19.26
N ASP A 459 6.41 16.41 -19.96
CA ASP A 459 6.57 14.95 -19.81
C ASP A 459 5.39 13.99 -20.10
N GLU A 460 4.76 14.13 -21.27
CA GLU A 460 3.94 13.06 -21.88
C GLU A 460 4.79 12.32 -22.94
N ARG A 461 5.20 11.06 -22.66
CA ARG A 461 6.00 10.23 -23.60
C ARG A 461 5.16 9.44 -24.60
N VAL A 462 3.84 9.46 -24.45
CA VAL A 462 2.91 8.87 -25.40
C VAL A 462 2.84 9.76 -26.64
N LYS A 463 3.21 9.22 -27.80
CA LYS A 463 3.16 9.92 -29.08
C LYS A 463 1.74 9.88 -29.61
N LYS A 464 1.16 11.04 -29.90
CA LYS A 464 -0.13 11.13 -30.61
C LYS A 464 0.15 11.10 -32.10
N VAL A 465 -0.59 10.25 -32.81
CA VAL A 465 -0.47 10.07 -34.25
C VAL A 465 -1.81 10.39 -34.90
N HIS A 466 -1.75 11.18 -35.97
CA HIS A 466 -2.91 11.82 -36.58
C HIS A 466 -3.17 11.36 -38.03
N SER A 467 -2.36 10.43 -38.54
CA SER A 467 -2.47 9.91 -39.92
C SER A 467 -1.76 8.57 -40.11
N ILE A 468 -2.06 7.89 -41.22
CA ILE A 468 -1.38 6.66 -41.64
C ILE A 468 0.13 6.90 -41.81
N GLU A 469 0.52 8.02 -42.42
CA GLU A 469 1.93 8.32 -42.69
C GLU A 469 2.73 8.52 -41.39
N GLU A 470 2.16 9.23 -40.42
CA GLU A 470 2.76 9.40 -39.10
C GLU A 470 2.84 8.07 -38.33
N PHE A 471 1.84 7.20 -38.48
CA PHE A 471 1.81 5.88 -37.85
C PHE A 471 2.92 4.99 -38.38
N ASP A 472 3.04 4.87 -39.70
CA ASP A 472 4.04 4.02 -40.34
C ASP A 472 5.46 4.54 -40.08
N GLU A 473 5.64 5.87 -40.06
CA GLU A 473 6.91 6.49 -39.67
C GLU A 473 7.26 6.20 -38.20
N ALA A 474 6.29 6.26 -37.28
CA ALA A 474 6.52 5.94 -35.88
C ALA A 474 6.95 4.47 -35.69
N LEU A 475 6.30 3.53 -36.40
CA LEU A 475 6.70 2.13 -36.41
C LEU A 475 8.10 1.92 -36.98
N ARG A 476 8.43 2.62 -38.08
CA ARG A 476 9.76 2.55 -38.72
C ARG A 476 10.86 3.07 -37.80
N LEU A 477 10.61 4.18 -37.09
CA LEU A 477 11.56 4.78 -36.16
C LEU A 477 11.82 3.93 -34.92
N ALA A 478 10.84 3.12 -34.50
CA ALA A 478 10.98 2.21 -33.36
C ALA A 478 11.98 1.06 -33.62
N LYS A 479 12.28 0.75 -34.89
CA LYS A 479 13.16 -0.36 -35.29
C LYS A 479 12.70 -1.68 -34.68
N ASN A 480 13.47 -2.23 -33.74
CA ASN A 480 13.18 -3.49 -33.04
C ASN A 480 12.51 -3.29 -31.68
N LYS A 481 12.31 -2.06 -31.21
CA LYS A 481 11.59 -1.81 -29.95
C LYS A 481 10.14 -2.24 -30.07
N LEU A 482 9.56 -2.64 -28.94
CA LEU A 482 8.12 -2.82 -28.83
C LEU A 482 7.42 -1.46 -29.01
N VAL A 483 6.38 -1.43 -29.83
CA VAL A 483 5.46 -0.30 -29.96
C VAL A 483 4.08 -0.72 -29.51
N VAL A 484 3.52 0.01 -28.54
CA VAL A 484 2.19 -0.22 -27.98
C VAL A 484 1.28 0.90 -28.47
N VAL A 485 0.23 0.55 -29.20
CA VAL A 485 -0.71 1.50 -29.79
C VAL A 485 -2.06 1.36 -29.12
N GLU A 486 -2.56 2.43 -28.49
CA GLU A 486 -3.97 2.54 -28.09
C GLU A 486 -4.75 3.21 -29.23
N PHE A 487 -5.75 2.51 -29.76
CA PHE A 487 -6.82 3.11 -30.55
C PHE A 487 -7.98 3.47 -29.60
N ALA A 488 -8.26 4.76 -29.50
CA ALA A 488 -9.21 5.35 -28.56
C ALA A 488 -10.30 6.16 -29.26
N ALA A 489 -11.35 6.55 -28.53
CA ALA A 489 -12.33 7.54 -28.99
C ALA A 489 -12.57 8.61 -27.92
N SER A 490 -12.76 9.86 -28.36
CA SER A 490 -12.90 11.04 -27.51
C SER A 490 -14.05 10.96 -26.49
N ARG A 491 -15.11 10.22 -26.83
CA ARG A 491 -16.27 10.00 -25.96
C ARG A 491 -16.28 8.65 -25.25
N SER A 492 -15.22 7.85 -25.37
CA SER A 492 -15.10 6.57 -24.67
C SER A 492 -14.64 6.80 -23.22
N LEU A 493 -15.50 6.43 -22.27
CA LEU A 493 -15.15 6.44 -20.85
C LEU A 493 -14.02 5.47 -20.54
N ASP A 494 -13.96 4.32 -21.23
CA ASP A 494 -12.97 3.29 -20.93
C ASP A 494 -11.60 3.66 -21.50
N SER A 495 -11.53 4.29 -22.68
CA SER A 495 -10.29 4.93 -23.16
C SER A 495 -9.81 6.03 -22.20
N SER A 496 -10.73 6.87 -21.71
CA SER A 496 -10.39 7.93 -20.75
C SER A 496 -9.86 7.38 -19.42
N LYS A 497 -10.33 6.21 -18.97
CA LYS A 497 -9.87 5.57 -17.74
C LYS A 497 -8.50 4.91 -17.87
N ILE A 498 -8.20 4.28 -19.01
CA ILE A 498 -6.95 3.55 -19.21
C ILE A 498 -5.79 4.45 -19.64
N TYR A 499 -6.07 5.57 -20.32
CA TYR A 499 -5.05 6.49 -20.80
C TYR A 499 -4.04 6.95 -19.74
N PRO A 500 -4.43 7.38 -18.52
CA PRO A 500 -3.47 7.74 -17.48
C PRO A 500 -2.50 6.60 -17.13
N PHE A 501 -2.98 5.36 -17.17
CA PHE A 501 -2.16 4.18 -16.91
C PHE A 501 -1.18 3.92 -18.06
N MET A 502 -1.59 4.08 -19.32
CA MET A 502 -0.67 4.02 -20.46
C MET A 502 0.41 5.10 -20.37
N VAL A 503 0.06 6.31 -19.94
CA VAL A 503 1.04 7.39 -19.70
C VAL A 503 2.02 6.99 -18.59
N ASP A 504 1.55 6.39 -17.49
CA ASP A 504 2.43 5.93 -16.42
C ASP A 504 3.33 4.76 -16.84
N LEU A 505 2.82 3.78 -17.59
CA LEU A 505 3.64 2.72 -18.21
C LEU A 505 4.69 3.32 -19.14
N SER A 506 4.30 4.30 -19.96
CA SER A 506 5.22 4.99 -20.85
C SER A 506 6.35 5.68 -20.13
N ARG A 507 6.26 5.95 -18.81
CA ARG A 507 7.32 6.51 -17.95
C ARG A 507 8.22 5.43 -17.34
N GLN A 508 7.70 4.23 -17.15
CA GLN A 508 8.41 3.11 -16.51
C GLN A 508 9.20 2.27 -17.54
N CYS A 509 8.67 2.12 -18.75
CA CYS A 509 9.26 1.32 -19.82
C CYS A 509 9.95 2.23 -20.86
N ASN A 510 11.21 2.59 -20.63
CA ASN A 510 11.99 3.50 -21.52
C ASN A 510 12.33 2.89 -22.89
N ASP A 511 12.29 1.57 -22.97
CA ASP A 511 12.60 0.73 -24.13
C ASP A 511 11.36 0.41 -24.99
N VAL A 512 10.17 0.84 -24.55
CA VAL A 512 8.89 0.66 -25.25
C VAL A 512 8.37 2.01 -25.73
N GLU A 513 7.93 2.07 -26.98
CA GLU A 513 7.31 3.27 -27.54
C GLU A 513 5.78 3.16 -27.40
N PHE A 514 5.14 4.21 -26.88
CA PHE A 514 3.69 4.26 -26.70
C PHE A 514 3.07 5.25 -27.67
N ILE A 515 2.02 4.83 -28.37
CA ILE A 515 1.30 5.62 -29.37
C ILE A 515 -0.18 5.68 -28.99
N LEU A 516 -0.77 6.87 -29.11
CA LEU A 516 -2.21 7.08 -29.04
C LEU A 516 -2.75 7.48 -30.41
N VAL A 517 -3.77 6.76 -30.88
CA VAL A 517 -4.56 7.11 -32.07
C VAL A 517 -5.99 7.41 -31.62
N MET A 518 -6.42 8.67 -31.78
CA MET A 518 -7.80 9.07 -31.52
C MET A 518 -8.66 8.79 -32.76
N GLY A 519 -9.33 7.65 -32.81
CA GLY A 519 -10.04 7.17 -33.99
C GLY A 519 -11.18 8.09 -34.49
N ASP A 520 -11.70 8.98 -33.63
CA ASP A 520 -12.80 9.89 -33.96
C ASP A 520 -12.36 11.37 -34.09
N GLU A 521 -11.06 11.68 -34.12
CA GLU A 521 -10.61 13.08 -34.22
C GLU A 521 -10.69 13.67 -35.64
N SER A 522 -10.46 12.85 -36.68
CA SER A 522 -10.38 13.29 -38.08
C SER A 522 -10.70 12.16 -39.05
N GLU A 523 -10.94 12.47 -40.32
CA GLU A 523 -11.12 11.43 -41.35
C GLU A 523 -9.86 10.58 -41.54
N LYS A 524 -8.66 11.17 -41.40
CA LYS A 524 -7.39 10.43 -41.54
C LYS A 524 -7.19 9.38 -40.45
N THR A 525 -7.58 9.68 -39.22
CA THR A 525 -7.48 8.72 -38.10
C THR A 525 -8.57 7.65 -38.18
N LYS A 526 -9.73 7.96 -38.77
CA LYS A 526 -10.76 6.95 -39.09
C LYS A 526 -10.25 5.96 -40.15
N GLU A 527 -9.65 6.46 -41.23
CA GLU A 527 -9.03 5.62 -42.26
C GLU A 527 -7.95 4.69 -41.67
N LEU A 528 -7.13 5.20 -40.73
CA LEU A 528 -6.16 4.38 -40.00
C LEU A 528 -6.84 3.28 -39.16
N CYS A 529 -7.91 3.61 -38.42
CA CYS A 529 -8.68 2.61 -37.67
C CYS A 529 -9.31 1.54 -38.59
N GLU A 530 -9.80 1.94 -39.78
CA GLU A 530 -10.34 1.01 -40.77
C GLU A 530 -9.25 0.08 -41.34
N ARG A 531 -8.07 0.62 -41.66
CA ARG A 531 -6.90 -0.14 -42.10
C ARG A 531 -6.49 -1.19 -41.09
N GLU A 532 -6.43 -0.80 -39.82
CA GLU A 532 -6.07 -1.66 -38.70
C GLU A 532 -7.22 -2.55 -38.21
N LYS A 533 -8.40 -2.45 -38.85
CA LYS A 533 -9.62 -3.24 -38.58
C LYS A 533 -10.17 -3.07 -37.16
N ILE A 534 -10.03 -1.87 -36.61
CA ILE A 534 -10.46 -1.53 -35.25
C ILE A 534 -11.99 -1.38 -35.21
N LYS A 535 -12.65 -2.28 -34.47
CA LYS A 535 -14.12 -2.31 -34.36
C LYS A 535 -14.64 -1.71 -33.05
N LYS A 536 -13.86 -1.82 -31.97
CA LYS A 536 -14.20 -1.32 -30.64
C LYS A 536 -13.00 -0.60 -30.04
N VAL A 537 -13.25 0.23 -29.04
CA VAL A 537 -12.22 0.99 -28.32
C VAL A 537 -12.50 0.95 -26.80
N PRO A 538 -11.47 0.99 -25.93
CA PRO A 538 -10.04 1.02 -26.27
C PRO A 538 -9.59 -0.31 -26.88
N HIS A 539 -8.76 -0.23 -27.93
CA HIS A 539 -8.14 -1.39 -28.57
C HIS A 539 -6.64 -1.19 -28.55
N PHE A 540 -5.91 -2.21 -28.10
CA PHE A 540 -4.46 -2.18 -28.04
C PHE A 540 -3.88 -3.06 -29.13
N SER A 541 -2.87 -2.55 -29.83
CA SER A 541 -2.09 -3.32 -30.79
C SER A 541 -0.61 -3.17 -30.46
N PHE A 542 0.11 -4.28 -30.51
CA PHE A 542 1.52 -4.39 -30.19
C PHE A 542 2.28 -4.70 -31.47
N TYR A 543 3.31 -3.91 -31.74
CA TYR A 543 4.14 -4.07 -32.94
C TYR A 543 5.60 -4.25 -32.57
N LYS A 544 6.31 -5.04 -33.36
CA LYS A 544 7.76 -5.16 -33.31
C LYS A 544 8.28 -5.36 -34.72
N SER A 545 9.33 -4.63 -35.10
CA SER A 545 9.87 -4.67 -36.48
C SER A 545 8.80 -4.43 -37.55
N MET A 546 7.88 -3.49 -37.28
CA MET A 546 6.73 -3.14 -38.13
C MET A 546 5.65 -4.22 -38.31
N GLU A 547 5.78 -5.37 -37.65
CA GLU A 547 4.77 -6.43 -37.68
C GLU A 547 3.90 -6.35 -36.42
N LYS A 548 2.58 -6.52 -36.59
CA LYS A 548 1.64 -6.64 -35.46
C LYS A 548 1.83 -8.02 -34.83
N ILE A 549 2.33 -8.04 -33.61
CA ILE A 549 2.62 -9.27 -32.86
C ILE A 549 1.52 -9.64 -31.86
N HIS A 550 0.67 -8.69 -31.47
CA HIS A 550 -0.44 -8.95 -30.57
C HIS A 550 -1.48 -7.85 -30.66
N GLU A 551 -2.72 -8.16 -30.29
CA GLU A 551 -3.78 -7.18 -30.16
C GLU A 551 -4.81 -7.63 -29.13
N GLU A 552 -5.44 -6.67 -28.47
CA GLU A 552 -6.38 -6.90 -27.38
C GLU A 552 -7.48 -5.83 -27.37
N GLU A 553 -8.71 -6.25 -27.09
CA GLU A 553 -9.89 -5.38 -27.08
C GLU A 553 -10.39 -5.19 -25.65
N GLY A 554 -10.53 -3.94 -25.20
CA GLY A 554 -11.19 -3.62 -23.92
C GLY A 554 -10.44 -4.10 -22.68
N ILE A 555 -9.12 -4.20 -22.74
CA ILE A 555 -8.28 -4.64 -21.63
C ILE A 555 -8.17 -3.61 -20.51
N GLY A 556 -7.92 -4.10 -19.29
CA GLY A 556 -7.61 -3.30 -18.11
C GLY A 556 -6.10 -3.12 -17.88
N PRO A 557 -5.71 -2.32 -16.86
CA PRO A 557 -4.32 -2.03 -16.55
C PRO A 557 -3.41 -3.25 -16.36
N ASP A 558 -3.87 -4.27 -15.63
CA ASP A 558 -3.04 -5.43 -15.30
C ASP A 558 -2.70 -6.26 -16.54
N GLN A 559 -3.67 -6.44 -17.45
CA GLN A 559 -3.45 -7.14 -18.71
C GLN A 559 -2.51 -6.35 -19.61
N LEU A 560 -2.73 -5.04 -19.77
CA LEU A 560 -1.86 -4.18 -20.57
C LEU A 560 -0.41 -4.21 -20.05
N MET A 561 -0.22 -4.15 -18.73
CA MET A 561 1.11 -4.28 -18.14
C MET A 561 1.72 -5.66 -18.40
N GLY A 562 0.93 -6.73 -18.26
CA GLY A 562 1.36 -8.09 -18.57
C GLY A 562 1.87 -8.23 -20.00
N ASP A 563 1.10 -7.72 -20.97
CA ASP A 563 1.46 -7.76 -22.39
C ASP A 563 2.71 -6.91 -22.67
N VAL A 564 2.77 -5.69 -22.12
CA VAL A 564 3.95 -4.81 -22.26
C VAL A 564 5.21 -5.48 -21.72
N LEU A 565 5.12 -6.11 -20.55
CA LEU A 565 6.26 -6.83 -19.97
C LEU A 565 6.60 -8.08 -20.79
N TYR A 566 5.60 -8.80 -21.31
CA TYR A 566 5.80 -10.05 -22.04
C TYR A 566 6.44 -9.86 -23.42
N TYR A 567 5.99 -8.84 -24.16
CA TYR A 567 6.45 -8.55 -25.51
C TYR A 567 7.59 -7.51 -25.56
N GLY A 568 7.83 -6.82 -24.45
CA GLY A 568 8.90 -5.83 -24.30
C GLY A 568 10.27 -6.48 -24.10
N ASP A 569 11.32 -5.76 -24.47
CA ASP A 569 12.72 -6.18 -24.30
C ASP A 569 13.31 -5.74 -22.94
N SER A 570 12.44 -5.38 -21.99
CA SER A 570 12.81 -4.68 -20.77
C SER A 570 13.76 -5.52 -19.90
N HIS A 571 14.65 -4.82 -19.18
CA HIS A 571 15.72 -5.28 -18.29
C HIS A 571 15.21 -6.14 -17.12
N SER A 572 14.56 -7.24 -17.43
CA SER A 572 14.22 -8.27 -16.47
C SER A 572 15.50 -8.98 -16.07
N ALA A 573 15.56 -9.47 -14.82
CA ALA A 573 16.59 -10.42 -14.42
C ALA A 573 16.41 -11.79 -15.12
N VAL A 574 15.50 -11.88 -16.10
CA VAL A 574 15.24 -13.06 -16.93
C VAL A 574 16.09 -12.95 -18.19
N VAL A 575 17.01 -13.90 -18.35
CA VAL A 575 17.86 -14.00 -19.54
C VAL A 575 17.01 -14.38 -20.75
N GLN A 576 17.06 -13.60 -21.82
CA GLN A 576 16.39 -13.94 -23.08
C GLN A 576 17.30 -14.83 -23.91
N LEU A 577 16.77 -15.96 -24.37
CA LEU A 577 17.48 -16.95 -25.17
C LEU A 577 16.83 -17.04 -26.54
N HIS A 578 17.64 -16.96 -27.59
CA HIS A 578 17.20 -16.89 -28.98
C HIS A 578 17.63 -18.12 -29.80
N SER A 579 18.35 -19.06 -29.19
CA SER A 579 18.75 -20.30 -29.85
C SER A 579 19.02 -21.43 -28.85
N LYS A 580 19.16 -22.66 -29.36
CA LYS A 580 19.62 -23.79 -28.57
C LYS A 580 21.00 -23.55 -27.95
N GLU A 581 21.90 -22.92 -28.70
CA GLU A 581 23.26 -22.61 -28.27
C GLU A 581 23.27 -21.61 -27.10
N ASP A 582 22.32 -20.68 -27.05
CA ASP A 582 22.15 -19.76 -25.91
C ASP A 582 21.78 -20.54 -24.63
N VAL A 583 20.90 -21.53 -24.75
CA VAL A 583 20.53 -22.41 -23.63
C VAL A 583 21.74 -23.20 -23.15
N GLU A 584 22.51 -23.80 -24.06
CA GLU A 584 23.71 -24.57 -23.72
C GLU A 584 24.76 -23.69 -23.03
N LYS A 585 24.99 -22.49 -23.55
CA LYS A 585 25.90 -21.51 -22.95
C LYS A 585 25.45 -21.09 -21.55
N LEU A 586 24.16 -20.81 -21.36
CA LEU A 586 23.63 -20.44 -20.04
C LEU A 586 23.81 -21.58 -19.03
N ILE A 587 23.59 -22.82 -19.45
CA ILE A 587 23.83 -24.00 -18.64
C ILE A 587 25.29 -24.08 -18.23
N ASP A 588 26.22 -23.87 -19.16
CA ASP A 588 27.66 -23.91 -18.90
C ASP A 588 28.12 -22.79 -17.95
N ASP A 589 27.62 -21.57 -18.14
CA ASP A 589 27.96 -20.40 -17.32
C ASP A 589 27.58 -20.60 -15.83
N HIS A 590 26.52 -21.37 -15.55
CA HIS A 590 26.02 -21.63 -14.19
C HIS A 590 26.30 -23.04 -13.65
N LYS A 591 27.21 -23.80 -14.29
CA LYS A 591 27.71 -25.07 -13.71
C LYS A 591 28.51 -24.84 -12.42
N VAL A 592 29.23 -23.72 -12.36
CA VAL A 592 30.22 -23.43 -11.30
C VAL A 592 29.55 -22.83 -10.06
N ASP A 593 28.53 -21.97 -10.24
CA ASP A 593 27.85 -21.29 -9.14
C ASP A 593 26.70 -22.09 -8.52
N GLN A 594 26.42 -23.29 -9.05
CA GLN A 594 25.46 -24.26 -8.51
C GLN A 594 24.02 -23.73 -8.42
N LYS A 595 23.70 -22.66 -9.15
CA LYS A 595 22.35 -22.10 -9.21
C LYS A 595 21.41 -23.01 -9.98
N LEU A 596 20.14 -22.98 -9.59
CA LEU A 596 19.07 -23.59 -10.38
C LEU A 596 18.76 -22.68 -11.57
N ILE A 597 18.74 -23.21 -12.78
CA ILE A 597 18.20 -22.51 -13.95
C ILE A 597 16.73 -22.90 -14.10
N VAL A 598 15.86 -21.90 -14.20
CA VAL A 598 14.45 -22.05 -14.54
C VAL A 598 14.26 -21.47 -15.94
N LEU A 599 14.13 -22.36 -16.92
CA LEU A 599 13.93 -21.99 -18.32
C LEU A 599 12.43 -22.01 -18.65
N ASP A 600 11.84 -20.83 -18.83
CA ASP A 600 10.48 -20.59 -19.30
C ASP A 600 10.42 -20.72 -20.82
N VAL A 601 9.84 -21.81 -21.31
CA VAL A 601 9.62 -22.07 -22.73
C VAL A 601 8.18 -21.71 -23.08
N GLY A 602 8.03 -20.60 -23.83
CA GLY A 602 6.75 -20.09 -24.30
C GLY A 602 6.66 -20.01 -25.82
N LEU A 603 5.56 -19.45 -26.33
CA LEU A 603 5.39 -19.08 -27.74
C LEU A 603 4.95 -17.62 -27.84
N LYS A 604 5.19 -16.97 -28.97
CA LYS A 604 4.83 -15.55 -29.17
C LYS A 604 3.33 -15.32 -28.96
N HIS A 605 2.47 -16.18 -29.49
CA HIS A 605 1.02 -16.02 -29.39
C HIS A 605 0.38 -17.03 -28.43
N CYS A 606 0.69 -16.91 -27.14
CA CYS A 606 0.23 -17.84 -26.11
C CYS A 606 -0.31 -17.09 -24.89
N GLY A 607 -1.64 -17.01 -24.76
CA GLY A 607 -2.30 -16.35 -23.63
C GLY A 607 -1.87 -16.87 -22.25
N PRO A 608 -1.80 -18.20 -22.02
CA PRO A 608 -1.28 -18.75 -20.77
C PRO A 608 0.17 -18.36 -20.46
N CYS A 609 1.02 -18.21 -21.49
CA CYS A 609 2.41 -17.80 -21.35
C CYS A 609 2.50 -16.33 -20.91
N VAL A 610 1.69 -15.46 -21.52
CA VAL A 610 1.53 -14.05 -21.09
C VAL A 610 1.09 -13.97 -19.63
N LYS A 611 0.10 -14.77 -19.24
CA LYS A 611 -0.47 -14.77 -17.89
C LYS A 611 0.55 -15.11 -16.79
N VAL A 612 1.44 -16.08 -17.04
CA VAL A 612 2.41 -16.52 -16.02
C VAL A 612 3.64 -15.61 -15.94
N TYR A 613 3.99 -14.92 -17.02
CA TYR A 613 5.26 -14.18 -17.12
C TYR A 613 5.47 -13.09 -16.06
N PRO A 614 4.47 -12.29 -15.64
CA PRO A 614 4.64 -11.36 -14.52
C PRO A 614 5.11 -12.04 -13.22
N THR A 615 4.68 -13.29 -12.99
CA THR A 615 5.16 -14.11 -11.86
C THR A 615 6.63 -14.46 -12.06
N VAL A 616 7.02 -14.87 -13.28
CA VAL A 616 8.42 -15.17 -13.62
C VAL A 616 9.33 -13.97 -13.36
N ILE A 617 8.91 -12.76 -13.76
CA ILE A 617 9.65 -11.53 -13.47
C ILE A 617 9.78 -11.30 -11.96
N LYS A 618 8.68 -11.41 -11.20
CA LYS A 618 8.71 -11.23 -9.73
C LYS A 618 9.69 -12.21 -9.09
N LEU A 619 9.63 -13.49 -9.45
CA LEU A 619 10.48 -14.54 -8.91
C LEU A 619 11.95 -14.34 -9.31
N SER A 620 12.23 -13.89 -10.54
CA SER A 620 13.59 -13.62 -10.99
C SER A 620 14.31 -12.58 -10.12
N ARG A 621 13.58 -11.58 -9.62
CA ARG A 621 14.12 -10.57 -8.71
C ARG A 621 14.29 -11.11 -7.29
N GLN A 622 13.28 -11.82 -6.79
CA GLN A 622 13.29 -12.35 -5.42
C GLN A 622 14.34 -13.46 -5.21
N MET A 623 14.64 -14.24 -6.25
CA MET A 623 15.47 -15.45 -6.15
C MET A 623 16.83 -15.33 -6.85
N ALA A 624 17.23 -14.13 -7.30
CA ALA A 624 18.46 -13.89 -8.09
C ALA A 624 19.76 -14.44 -7.47
N GLY A 625 19.80 -14.57 -6.14
CA GLY A 625 20.93 -15.16 -5.41
C GLY A 625 21.07 -16.68 -5.59
N THR A 626 19.98 -17.39 -5.93
CA THR A 626 19.91 -18.87 -5.91
C THR A 626 19.35 -19.48 -7.18
N VAL A 627 18.67 -18.69 -8.01
CA VAL A 627 18.00 -19.12 -9.25
C VAL A 627 18.33 -18.14 -10.36
N VAL A 628 18.57 -18.68 -11.55
CA VAL A 628 18.69 -17.93 -12.79
C VAL A 628 17.43 -18.21 -13.61
N PHE A 629 16.67 -17.17 -13.91
CA PHE A 629 15.51 -17.30 -14.78
C PHE A 629 15.94 -16.99 -16.21
N ALA A 630 15.49 -17.80 -17.13
CA ALA A 630 15.68 -17.57 -18.54
C ALA A 630 14.39 -17.86 -19.30
N ARG A 631 14.25 -17.26 -20.47
CA ARG A 631 13.08 -17.44 -21.32
C ARG A 631 13.48 -17.65 -22.76
N MET A 632 12.76 -18.54 -23.43
CA MET A 632 12.88 -18.78 -24.86
C MET A 632 11.50 -18.81 -25.50
N ASN A 633 11.32 -18.12 -26.63
CA ASN A 633 10.14 -18.27 -27.48
C ASN A 633 10.40 -19.38 -28.50
N GLY A 634 9.65 -20.49 -28.39
CA GLY A 634 9.87 -21.70 -29.19
C GLY A 634 9.58 -21.55 -30.68
N ASP A 635 8.74 -20.59 -31.07
CA ASP A 635 8.37 -20.24 -32.44
C ASP A 635 9.17 -19.06 -33.00
N GLU A 636 10.29 -18.70 -32.37
CA GLU A 636 11.08 -17.56 -32.81
C GLU A 636 11.86 -17.84 -34.10
N ASN A 637 12.50 -19.00 -34.20
CA ASN A 637 13.30 -19.46 -35.33
C ASN A 637 13.49 -20.99 -35.30
N ASP A 638 14.14 -21.55 -36.34
CA ASP A 638 14.35 -22.99 -36.49
C ASP A 638 15.18 -23.62 -35.35
N SER A 639 16.15 -22.88 -34.78
CA SER A 639 16.97 -23.37 -33.65
C SER A 639 16.11 -23.53 -32.39
N CYS A 640 15.26 -22.56 -32.06
CA CYS A 640 14.29 -22.65 -30.97
C CYS A 640 13.29 -23.80 -31.19
N MET A 641 12.76 -23.95 -32.41
CA MET A 641 11.85 -25.06 -32.72
C MET A 641 12.53 -26.42 -32.57
N GLN A 642 13.79 -26.54 -32.97
CA GLN A 642 14.56 -27.76 -32.78
C GLN A 642 14.78 -28.04 -31.29
N PHE A 643 15.06 -27.03 -30.47
CA PHE A 643 15.15 -27.19 -29.02
C PHE A 643 13.86 -27.74 -28.40
N LEU A 644 12.69 -27.24 -28.82
CA LEU A 644 11.39 -27.77 -28.37
C LEU A 644 11.26 -29.26 -28.68
N ARG A 645 11.68 -29.70 -29.88
CA ARG A 645 11.66 -31.11 -30.28
C ARG A 645 12.63 -31.95 -29.45
N ASP A 646 13.87 -31.48 -29.29
CA ASP A 646 14.92 -32.18 -28.54
C ASP A 646 14.50 -32.40 -27.08
N MET A 647 13.85 -31.39 -26.48
CA MET A 647 13.38 -31.44 -25.10
C MET A 647 11.98 -32.05 -24.94
N ASN A 648 11.34 -32.47 -26.04
CA ASN A 648 9.98 -32.99 -26.08
C ASN A 648 8.99 -32.05 -25.36
N VAL A 649 9.04 -30.76 -25.70
CA VAL A 649 8.08 -29.74 -25.23
C VAL A 649 6.88 -29.76 -26.18
N VAL A 650 5.76 -30.31 -25.69
CA VAL A 650 4.53 -30.50 -26.48
C VAL A 650 3.51 -29.39 -26.19
N GLU A 651 3.56 -28.82 -24.98
CA GLU A 651 2.62 -27.81 -24.50
C GLU A 651 3.40 -26.63 -23.92
N VAL A 652 2.82 -25.43 -23.96
CA VAL A 652 3.40 -24.21 -23.39
C VAL A 652 2.38 -23.47 -22.52
N PRO A 653 2.82 -22.71 -21.49
CA PRO A 653 4.21 -22.56 -21.05
C PRO A 653 4.75 -23.84 -20.39
N THR A 654 6.00 -24.18 -20.71
CA THR A 654 6.74 -25.27 -20.07
C THR A 654 7.97 -24.70 -19.39
N PHE A 655 8.13 -24.99 -18.11
CA PHE A 655 9.29 -24.63 -17.32
C PHE A 655 10.22 -25.83 -17.20
N LEU A 656 11.47 -25.69 -17.63
CA LEU A 656 12.51 -26.69 -17.45
C LEU A 656 13.40 -26.29 -16.27
N PHE A 657 13.61 -27.21 -15.34
CA PHE A 657 14.45 -27.01 -14.16
C PHE A 657 15.81 -27.67 -14.39
N ILE A 658 16.87 -26.89 -14.50
CA ILE A 658 18.21 -27.38 -14.86
C ILE A 658 19.19 -27.07 -13.74
N ARG A 659 19.97 -28.05 -13.32
CA ARG A 659 21.02 -27.91 -12.30
C ARG A 659 22.17 -28.86 -12.60
N ASP A 660 23.41 -28.39 -12.45
CA ASP A 660 24.63 -29.16 -12.73
C ASP A 660 24.70 -29.70 -14.17
N GLY A 661 24.18 -28.92 -15.12
CA GLY A 661 24.11 -29.35 -16.52
C GLY A 661 23.06 -30.41 -16.84
N GLN A 662 22.18 -30.74 -15.90
CA GLN A 662 21.14 -31.75 -16.09
C GLN A 662 19.75 -31.19 -15.84
N ILE A 663 18.79 -31.57 -16.68
CA ILE A 663 17.37 -31.30 -16.44
C ILE A 663 16.92 -32.17 -15.26
N ARG A 664 16.59 -31.52 -14.16
CA ARG A 664 16.09 -32.15 -12.93
C ARG A 664 14.59 -32.42 -13.01
N GLY A 665 13.86 -31.62 -13.79
CA GLY A 665 12.45 -31.84 -14.04
C GLY A 665 11.81 -30.79 -14.93
N ARG A 666 10.48 -30.86 -15.05
CA ARG A 666 9.68 -29.91 -15.82
C ARG A 666 8.34 -29.65 -15.16
N TYR A 667 7.78 -28.48 -15.41
CA TYR A 667 6.41 -28.12 -15.06
C TYR A 667 5.71 -27.55 -16.29
N VAL A 668 4.47 -27.97 -16.54
CA VAL A 668 3.66 -27.50 -17.66
C VAL A 668 2.43 -26.80 -17.10
N GLY A 669 2.25 -25.53 -17.47
CA GLY A 669 1.10 -24.74 -17.04
C GLY A 669 1.44 -23.33 -16.56
N SER A 670 0.39 -22.55 -16.30
CA SER A 670 0.47 -21.14 -15.92
C SER A 670 0.10 -20.88 -14.46
N GLY A 671 0.05 -21.93 -13.63
CA GLY A 671 -0.30 -21.85 -12.21
C GLY A 671 0.84 -21.27 -11.38
N LYS A 672 0.60 -20.11 -10.76
CA LYS A 672 1.60 -19.40 -9.95
C LYS A 672 2.08 -20.22 -8.76
N GLY A 673 1.17 -20.81 -7.99
CA GLY A 673 1.50 -21.57 -6.78
C GLY A 673 2.25 -22.85 -7.10
N GLU A 674 1.83 -23.53 -8.16
CA GLU A 674 2.45 -24.76 -8.66
C GLU A 674 3.87 -24.50 -9.18
N LEU A 675 4.06 -23.43 -9.96
CA LEU A 675 5.39 -23.03 -10.44
C LEU A 675 6.34 -22.75 -9.28
N ILE A 676 5.90 -21.98 -8.28
CA ILE A 676 6.70 -21.69 -7.07
C ILE A 676 7.04 -22.99 -6.33
N GLY A 677 6.06 -23.87 -6.15
CA GLY A 677 6.25 -25.17 -5.50
C GLY A 677 7.30 -26.04 -6.20
N GLU A 678 7.28 -26.10 -7.52
CA GLU A 678 8.26 -26.85 -8.31
C GLU A 678 9.66 -26.22 -8.25
N ILE A 679 9.78 -24.88 -8.33
CA ILE A 679 11.07 -24.19 -8.16
C ILE A 679 11.68 -24.55 -6.79
N LEU A 680 10.90 -24.40 -5.71
CA LEU A 680 11.35 -24.71 -4.35
C LEU A 680 11.78 -26.19 -4.22
N ARG A 681 11.00 -27.11 -4.79
CA ARG A 681 11.32 -28.54 -4.84
C ARG A 681 12.70 -28.78 -5.49
N TYR A 682 12.98 -28.18 -6.64
CA TYR A 682 14.25 -28.38 -7.35
C TYR A 682 15.42 -27.55 -6.77
N GLN A 683 15.14 -26.57 -5.93
CA GLN A 683 16.17 -25.94 -5.09
C GLN A 683 16.63 -26.84 -3.93
N GLY A 684 15.89 -27.90 -3.61
CA GLY A 684 16.17 -28.82 -2.50
C GLY A 684 15.36 -28.51 -1.24
N VAL A 685 14.35 -27.64 -1.32
CA VAL A 685 13.42 -27.37 -0.22
C VAL A 685 12.37 -28.48 -0.22
N ARG A 686 12.23 -29.21 0.90
CA ARG A 686 11.20 -30.26 1.03
C ARG A 686 9.81 -29.64 1.03
N VAL A 687 9.08 -29.79 -0.07
CA VAL A 687 7.65 -29.48 -0.17
C VAL A 687 6.87 -30.75 0.16
N THR A 688 6.39 -30.89 1.40
CA THR A 688 5.42 -31.92 1.75
C THR A 688 4.03 -31.44 1.36
N TYR A 689 3.37 -32.18 0.46
CA TYR A 689 1.99 -31.93 0.02
C TYR A 689 0.97 -32.19 1.13
#